data_AF-F7KNF5-F1
#
_entry.id   AF-F7KNF5-F1
#
_cell.length_a   1.000
_cell.length_b   1.000
_cell.length_c   1.000
_cell.angle_alpha   90.00
_cell.angle_beta   90.00
_cell.angle_gamma   90.00
#
_symmetry.space_group_name_H-M   'P 1'
#
loop_
_entity.id
_entity.type
_entity.pdbx_description
1 polymer ?
#
loop_
_entity_poly.entity_id
_entity_poly.type
_entity_poly.pdbx_seq_one_letter_code
_entity_poly.pdbx_strand_id
1 'polypeptide(L)'
;MVVFPWLKLNHTDYSIIHFYTEALVRGRLNELAGTDGTAYLLTVFLAFPVMGGICSVIKGILLICKKPIRIITGFVLTGTLVYVTSFFAFVGYIPKPAAIIYAAAILIEFLIERYLADVDRYTSEWEEQKKRERLEKAERKRRLYFPGKYDRMLWKIIKNEILHQKKAIIFMLCGNVILLGSAFSLYALKTQFQHYYSAEALLPMQGLNGILTGALMVIGALYIFLEAIAFYNYSNSHQTRNVLLWTLGIREELSRKIWWYEHGLIILISIIPGFLLGTGMYTGMESYMKRLMNLSIDKFAGVKIYFISAVLYIILSFVIIRVFADMLQENMSLKQQCPKRKSFLTKRNLLFLMFFSFIYLAYFLFRYSERRNGEDISYILFGVVIGGIILLCSVRILVNLFRQNRRDTIKKVLDKIPIQRGAAKELGLQAAIFLFHFVFLCVLVVPLAGNLSAPDPEALFPYDYVCMAYPEDANRFEEIKNQGIAEVHSYPMVRVTSVQGEKTDWIDAANNYYQKVIWPQGQHIGISYRTYKSLCQNLGVAPQKLNLNDKEVYIVYQEDYSINAHPIDWYMNRKTPYLRIGQPVRFYNYMSREKVYPPRMIAGEERTILTGVFQSGEQENLVVFSDGYFQSLTGTEGPTRLYLLKENAKYHKRLQTELQKFVEKHMEDSSWDQLILPCYSKNDKMWDVKMERILKESALILEIILTLLCTVILYFMKNEFEKDERRIRFDMLFCLGMHQKQAKIISNRELYYFAGVPLLLSLLLSIITIGITFHVRMVSISEALYFGTYIFGLWIIYIFIQILLVLNISKKRIKELLSHTWRDKA
;
A
#
# COMPACT_ATOMS: atom_id res chain seq x y z
N MET A 1 24.31 -47.00 -13.71
CA MET A 1 24.86 -45.82 -12.98
C MET A 1 25.22 -44.78 -14.04
N VAL A 2 24.54 -43.64 -14.06
CA VAL A 2 24.83 -42.57 -15.04
C VAL A 2 26.01 -41.76 -14.55
N VAL A 3 27.07 -41.68 -15.35
CA VAL A 3 28.25 -40.84 -15.08
C VAL A 3 27.85 -39.38 -15.33
N PHE A 4 28.00 -38.51 -14.33
CA PHE A 4 27.51 -37.12 -14.31
C PHE A 4 25.98 -36.99 -14.56
N PRO A 5 25.14 -37.39 -13.60
CA PRO A 5 23.70 -37.18 -13.72
C PRO A 5 23.41 -35.68 -13.71
N TRP A 6 22.61 -35.22 -14.68
CA TRP A 6 22.26 -33.82 -14.86
C TRP A 6 20.90 -33.50 -14.22
N LEU A 7 19.97 -34.44 -14.33
CA LEU A 7 18.59 -34.33 -13.84
C LEU A 7 18.08 -35.65 -13.26
N LYS A 8 17.06 -35.57 -12.42
CA LYS A 8 16.33 -36.72 -11.88
C LYS A 8 14.85 -36.57 -12.24
N LEU A 9 14.29 -37.54 -12.97
CA LEU A 9 12.87 -37.62 -13.31
C LEU A 9 12.34 -39.00 -12.89
N ASN A 10 11.16 -39.06 -12.27
CA ASN A 10 10.50 -40.29 -11.83
C ASN A 10 11.46 -41.27 -11.09
N HIS A 11 12.24 -40.73 -10.15
CA HIS A 11 13.26 -41.45 -9.37
C HIS A 11 14.48 -41.98 -10.13
N THR A 12 14.58 -41.75 -11.45
CA THR A 12 15.71 -42.15 -12.28
C THR A 12 16.60 -40.96 -12.66
N ASP A 13 17.91 -41.18 -12.67
CA ASP A 13 18.91 -40.15 -12.97
C ASP A 13 19.25 -40.16 -14.47
N TYR A 14 19.20 -39.01 -15.13
CA TYR A 14 19.51 -38.84 -16.56
C TYR A 14 20.67 -37.86 -16.77
N SER A 15 21.53 -38.15 -17.75
CA SER A 15 22.41 -37.15 -18.37
C SER A 15 21.63 -36.41 -19.47
N ILE A 16 22.12 -35.23 -19.91
CA ILE A 16 21.45 -34.47 -20.98
C ILE A 16 21.26 -35.33 -22.24
N ILE A 17 22.31 -36.05 -22.64
CA ILE A 17 22.28 -36.92 -23.82
C ILE A 17 21.28 -38.05 -23.60
N HIS A 18 21.35 -38.73 -22.46
CA HIS A 18 20.45 -39.84 -22.15
C HIS A 18 18.98 -39.41 -22.13
N PHE A 19 18.69 -38.21 -21.60
CA PHE A 19 17.36 -37.61 -21.61
C PHE A 19 16.86 -37.36 -23.03
N TYR A 20 17.65 -36.72 -23.90
CA TYR A 20 17.24 -36.46 -25.28
C TYR A 20 17.05 -37.75 -26.09
N THR A 21 17.84 -38.78 -25.85
CA THR A 21 17.69 -40.08 -26.52
C THR A 21 16.37 -40.76 -26.12
N GLU A 22 16.01 -40.75 -24.84
CA GLU A 22 14.73 -41.32 -24.39
C GLU A 22 13.53 -40.46 -24.82
N ALA A 23 13.66 -39.13 -24.71
CA ALA A 23 12.58 -38.18 -25.00
C ALA A 23 12.26 -38.05 -26.50
N LEU A 24 13.26 -37.83 -27.35
CA LEU A 24 13.07 -37.50 -28.77
C LEU A 24 13.31 -38.69 -29.71
N VAL A 25 14.34 -39.50 -29.47
CA VAL A 25 14.71 -40.59 -30.39
C VAL A 25 13.86 -41.84 -30.15
N ARG A 26 13.60 -42.18 -28.89
CA ARG A 26 12.75 -43.32 -28.50
C ARG A 26 11.27 -42.95 -28.32
N GLY A 27 10.92 -41.67 -28.43
CA GLY A 27 9.54 -41.18 -28.41
C GLY A 27 8.81 -41.34 -27.08
N ARG A 28 9.52 -41.48 -25.95
CA ARG A 28 8.92 -41.74 -24.62
C ARG A 28 8.64 -40.48 -23.79
N LEU A 29 8.49 -39.33 -24.45
CA LEU A 29 8.32 -38.04 -23.78
C LEU A 29 7.08 -38.00 -22.86
N ASN A 30 5.96 -38.61 -23.29
CA ASN A 30 4.72 -38.64 -22.52
C ASN A 30 4.85 -39.50 -21.25
N GLU A 31 5.63 -40.59 -21.30
CA GLU A 31 5.91 -41.45 -20.15
C GLU A 31 6.87 -40.79 -19.16
N LEU A 32 7.87 -40.06 -19.68
CA LEU A 32 8.82 -39.27 -18.87
C LEU A 32 8.15 -38.10 -18.16
N ALA A 33 7.10 -37.52 -18.74
CA ALA A 33 6.33 -36.43 -18.14
C ALA A 33 5.45 -36.90 -16.96
N GLY A 34 4.93 -38.14 -16.97
CA GLY A 34 4.03 -38.61 -15.91
C GLY A 34 2.85 -37.65 -15.68
N THR A 35 2.61 -37.23 -14.43
CA THR A 35 1.60 -36.22 -14.07
C THR A 35 2.10 -34.77 -14.12
N ASP A 36 3.41 -34.57 -14.24
CA ASP A 36 4.08 -33.26 -14.17
C ASP A 36 4.60 -32.82 -15.54
N GLY A 37 4.02 -31.76 -16.11
CA GLY A 37 4.36 -31.25 -17.46
C GLY A 37 5.77 -30.69 -17.64
N THR A 38 6.65 -30.83 -16.65
CA THR A 38 8.01 -30.27 -16.64
C THR A 38 8.93 -30.93 -17.68
N ALA A 39 8.73 -32.20 -18.01
CA ALA A 39 9.53 -32.93 -19.00
C ALA A 39 9.41 -32.34 -20.42
N TYR A 40 8.24 -31.82 -20.81
CA TYR A 40 8.05 -31.19 -22.12
C TYR A 40 8.90 -29.93 -22.26
N LEU A 41 8.93 -29.09 -21.22
CA LEU A 41 9.71 -27.86 -21.22
C LEU A 41 11.22 -28.13 -21.17
N LEU A 42 11.65 -29.20 -20.50
CA LEU A 42 13.07 -29.60 -20.43
C LEU A 42 13.66 -29.91 -21.81
N THR A 43 12.87 -30.39 -22.78
CA THR A 43 13.36 -30.61 -24.16
C THR A 43 13.82 -29.33 -24.84
N VAL A 44 13.23 -28.19 -24.49
CA VAL A 44 13.60 -26.87 -25.03
C VAL A 44 14.72 -26.26 -24.20
N PHE A 45 14.62 -26.31 -22.88
CA PHE A 45 15.54 -25.59 -22.00
C PHE A 45 16.90 -26.26 -21.84
N LEU A 46 17.02 -27.59 -21.96
CA LEU A 46 18.31 -28.29 -21.92
C LEU A 46 19.16 -28.08 -23.18
N ALA A 47 18.62 -27.49 -24.24
CA ALA A 47 19.38 -27.14 -25.44
C ALA A 47 20.33 -25.97 -25.18
N PHE A 48 19.92 -25.00 -24.35
CA PHE A 48 20.72 -23.82 -24.02
C PHE A 48 22.02 -24.12 -23.27
N PRO A 49 22.09 -24.99 -22.23
CA PRO A 49 23.35 -25.37 -21.63
C PRO A 49 24.25 -26.14 -22.61
N VAL A 50 23.71 -26.97 -23.51
CA VAL A 50 24.53 -27.65 -24.55
C VAL A 50 25.14 -26.65 -25.53
N MET A 51 24.32 -25.73 -26.05
CA MET A 51 24.80 -24.65 -26.94
C MET A 51 25.83 -23.76 -26.23
N GLY A 52 25.57 -23.39 -24.96
CA GLY A 52 26.50 -22.61 -24.15
C GLY A 52 27.86 -23.32 -23.98
N GLY A 53 27.85 -24.64 -23.86
CA GLY A 53 29.06 -25.44 -23.68
C GLY A 53 29.89 -25.51 -24.95
N ILE A 54 29.24 -25.74 -26.09
CA ILE A 54 29.89 -25.70 -27.42
C ILE A 54 30.50 -24.31 -27.67
N CYS A 55 29.75 -23.24 -27.38
CA CYS A 55 30.24 -21.87 -27.52
C CYS A 55 31.41 -21.57 -26.57
N SER A 56 31.43 -22.10 -25.34
CA SER A 56 32.56 -21.96 -24.39
C SER A 56 33.82 -22.68 -24.91
N VAL A 57 33.69 -23.87 -25.49
CA VAL A 57 34.84 -24.58 -26.11
C VAL A 57 35.40 -23.79 -27.29
N ILE A 58 34.54 -23.30 -28.19
CA ILE A 58 34.94 -22.47 -29.33
C ILE A 58 35.65 -21.19 -28.85
N LYS A 59 35.10 -20.56 -27.81
CA LYS A 59 35.68 -19.38 -27.17
C LYS A 59 37.06 -19.67 -26.57
N GLY A 60 37.23 -20.80 -25.88
CA GLY A 60 38.52 -21.22 -25.32
C GLY A 60 39.61 -21.37 -26.39
N ILE A 61 39.28 -21.99 -27.53
CA ILE A 61 40.20 -22.12 -28.67
C ILE A 61 40.59 -20.74 -29.22
N LEU A 62 39.62 -19.84 -29.37
CA LEU A 62 39.85 -18.49 -29.89
C LEU A 62 40.69 -17.60 -28.94
N LEU A 63 40.52 -17.79 -27.62
CA LEU A 63 41.33 -17.12 -26.60
C LEU A 63 42.80 -17.61 -26.65
N ILE A 64 43.04 -18.90 -26.85
CA ILE A 64 44.40 -19.46 -27.06
C ILE A 64 45.04 -18.83 -28.31
N CYS A 65 44.25 -18.63 -29.37
CA CYS A 65 44.69 -17.94 -30.59
C CYS A 65 44.76 -16.40 -30.46
N LYS A 66 44.61 -15.83 -29.26
CA LYS A 66 44.61 -14.37 -28.97
C LYS A 66 43.62 -13.56 -29.80
N LYS A 67 42.48 -14.12 -30.20
CA LYS A 67 41.40 -13.42 -30.93
C LYS A 67 40.14 -13.34 -30.06
N PRO A 68 39.98 -12.29 -29.22
CA PRO A 68 38.79 -12.16 -28.39
C PRO A 68 37.59 -11.71 -29.24
N ILE A 69 36.61 -12.60 -29.46
CA ILE A 69 35.36 -12.28 -30.15
C ILE A 69 34.26 -12.06 -29.11
N ARG A 70 33.98 -10.79 -28.80
CA ARG A 70 32.95 -10.38 -27.81
C ARG A 70 31.56 -10.95 -28.07
N ILE A 71 31.24 -11.25 -29.33
CA ILE A 71 29.95 -11.79 -29.74
C ILE A 71 29.73 -13.20 -29.16
N ILE A 72 30.77 -14.05 -29.15
CA ILE A 72 30.69 -15.42 -28.63
C ILE A 72 30.54 -15.41 -27.10
N THR A 73 31.26 -14.50 -26.42
CA THR A 73 31.09 -14.27 -24.98
C THR A 73 29.64 -13.91 -24.64
N GLY A 74 29.00 -13.05 -25.44
CA GLY A 74 27.58 -12.72 -25.32
C GLY A 74 26.66 -13.94 -25.42
N PHE A 75 26.88 -14.82 -26.40
CA PHE A 75 26.08 -16.05 -26.55
C PHE A 75 26.23 -17.03 -25.38
N VAL A 76 27.45 -17.19 -24.84
CA VAL A 76 27.68 -18.03 -23.65
C VAL A 76 26.94 -17.46 -22.44
N LEU A 77 27.06 -16.15 -22.18
CA LEU A 77 26.38 -15.48 -21.06
C LEU A 77 24.86 -15.52 -21.18
N THR A 78 24.30 -15.23 -22.36
CA THR A 78 22.86 -15.27 -22.58
C THR A 78 22.33 -16.70 -22.44
N GLY A 79 23.03 -17.71 -22.98
CA GLY A 79 22.67 -19.12 -22.82
C GLY A 79 22.67 -19.58 -21.36
N THR A 80 23.70 -19.22 -20.60
CA THR A 80 23.79 -19.54 -19.17
C THR A 80 22.77 -18.77 -18.34
N LEU A 81 22.52 -17.49 -18.64
CA LEU A 81 21.51 -16.69 -17.97
C LEU A 81 20.12 -17.31 -18.20
N VAL A 82 19.73 -17.57 -19.45
CA VAL A 82 18.43 -18.21 -19.77
C VAL A 82 18.28 -19.54 -19.03
N TYR A 83 19.34 -20.35 -18.95
CA TYR A 83 19.35 -21.59 -18.17
C TYR A 83 19.16 -21.34 -16.65
N VAL A 84 19.92 -20.43 -16.04
CA VAL A 84 19.81 -20.10 -14.60
C VAL A 84 18.46 -19.45 -14.26
N THR A 85 17.95 -18.57 -15.12
CA THR A 85 16.64 -17.93 -14.91
C THR A 85 15.51 -18.95 -15.03
N SER A 86 15.60 -19.87 -16.00
CA SER A 86 14.65 -20.98 -16.12
C SER A 86 14.73 -21.91 -14.91
N PHE A 87 15.94 -22.13 -14.37
CA PHE A 87 16.14 -22.90 -13.15
C PHE A 87 15.43 -22.30 -11.92
N PHE A 88 15.50 -20.98 -11.72
CA PHE A 88 14.81 -20.31 -10.61
C PHE A 88 13.30 -20.11 -10.85
N ALA A 89 12.88 -19.98 -12.10
CA ALA A 89 11.47 -19.76 -12.45
C ALA A 89 10.60 -21.03 -12.34
N PHE A 90 11.19 -22.22 -12.46
CA PHE A 90 10.45 -23.49 -12.47
C PHE A 90 10.88 -24.38 -11.29
N VAL A 91 10.28 -24.17 -10.11
CA VAL A 91 10.56 -24.98 -8.92
C VAL A 91 9.92 -26.36 -9.10
N GLY A 92 10.72 -27.33 -9.53
CA GLY A 92 10.33 -28.73 -9.78
C GLY A 92 11.49 -29.60 -10.27
N TYR A 93 12.59 -28.97 -10.69
CA TYR A 93 13.83 -29.63 -11.07
C TYR A 93 14.78 -29.72 -9.85
N ILE A 94 15.17 -30.93 -9.43
CA ILE A 94 16.26 -31.10 -8.46
C ILE A 94 17.56 -31.27 -9.27
N PRO A 95 18.35 -30.19 -9.48
CA PRO A 95 19.60 -30.27 -10.21
C PRO A 95 20.55 -31.17 -9.43
N LYS A 96 21.15 -32.13 -10.14
CA LYS A 96 22.24 -32.90 -9.59
C LYS A 96 23.53 -32.05 -9.64
N PRO A 97 24.58 -32.39 -8.86
CA PRO A 97 25.77 -31.56 -8.72
C PRO A 97 26.41 -31.13 -10.05
N ALA A 98 26.30 -31.94 -11.11
CA ALA A 98 26.81 -31.65 -12.44
C ALA A 98 26.30 -30.32 -13.03
N ALA A 99 25.00 -30.03 -12.87
CA ALA A 99 24.38 -28.80 -13.36
C ALA A 99 24.89 -27.55 -12.63
N ILE A 100 25.16 -27.68 -11.33
CA ILE A 100 25.69 -26.61 -10.47
C ILE A 100 27.17 -26.37 -10.79
N ILE A 101 27.95 -27.45 -10.95
CA ILE A 101 29.36 -27.40 -11.33
C ILE A 101 29.53 -26.71 -12.68
N TYR A 102 28.65 -26.99 -13.65
CA TYR A 102 28.68 -26.36 -14.97
C TYR A 102 28.41 -24.85 -14.92
N ALA A 103 27.36 -24.43 -14.20
CA ALA A 103 27.06 -23.01 -14.02
C ALA A 103 28.20 -22.28 -13.28
N ALA A 104 28.78 -22.91 -12.26
CA ALA A 104 29.93 -22.39 -11.54
C ALA A 104 31.18 -22.28 -12.43
N ALA A 105 31.45 -23.27 -13.28
CA ALA A 105 32.59 -23.26 -14.20
C ALA A 105 32.51 -22.11 -15.22
N ILE A 106 31.34 -21.86 -15.81
CA ILE A 106 31.15 -20.73 -16.74
C ILE A 106 31.26 -19.39 -16.02
N LEU A 107 30.72 -19.29 -14.79
CA LEU A 107 30.84 -18.08 -13.98
C LEU A 107 32.30 -17.80 -13.63
N ILE A 108 33.06 -18.83 -13.25
CA ILE A 108 34.50 -18.74 -12.98
C ILE A 108 35.26 -18.34 -14.25
N GLU A 109 34.96 -18.93 -15.41
CA GLU A 109 35.56 -18.56 -16.70
C GLU A 109 35.32 -17.08 -17.03
N PHE A 110 34.10 -16.57 -16.85
CA PHE A 110 33.75 -15.17 -17.04
C PHE A 110 34.44 -14.24 -16.04
N LEU A 111 34.50 -14.63 -14.76
CA LEU A 111 35.20 -13.87 -13.73
C LEU A 111 36.69 -13.80 -14.02
N ILE A 112 37.30 -14.89 -14.49
CA ILE A 112 38.70 -14.94 -14.91
C ILE A 112 38.92 -14.06 -16.15
N GLU A 113 38.04 -14.08 -17.16
CA GLU A 113 38.14 -13.21 -18.34
C GLU A 113 38.03 -11.72 -17.98
N ARG A 114 37.06 -11.36 -17.14
CA ARG A 114 36.88 -9.98 -16.68
C ARG A 114 38.04 -9.55 -15.78
N TYR A 115 38.53 -10.45 -14.92
CA TYR A 115 39.74 -10.24 -14.14
C TYR A 115 40.93 -10.03 -15.07
N LEU A 116 41.23 -10.92 -16.01
CA LEU A 116 42.37 -10.79 -16.94
C LEU A 116 42.27 -9.56 -17.86
N ALA A 117 41.07 -9.19 -18.31
CA ALA A 117 40.86 -7.98 -19.13
C ALA A 117 41.08 -6.68 -18.35
N ASP A 118 40.90 -6.73 -17.03
CA ASP A 118 41.11 -5.61 -16.12
C ASP A 118 42.47 -5.67 -15.40
N VAL A 119 43.13 -6.83 -15.32
CA VAL A 119 44.36 -7.06 -14.53
C VAL A 119 45.52 -6.20 -14.99
N ASP A 120 45.77 -6.07 -16.29
CA ASP A 120 46.91 -5.26 -16.78
C ASP A 120 46.73 -3.76 -16.51
N ARG A 121 45.48 -3.31 -16.35
CA ARG A 121 45.13 -1.91 -16.10
C ARG A 121 44.90 -1.61 -14.61
N TYR A 122 44.40 -2.58 -13.84
CA TYR A 122 44.05 -2.41 -12.42
C TYR A 122 45.12 -2.89 -11.46
N THR A 123 45.99 -3.87 -11.77
CA THR A 123 46.86 -4.45 -10.72
C THR A 123 47.96 -3.51 -10.23
N SER A 124 48.58 -2.70 -11.09
CA SER A 124 49.57 -1.71 -10.67
C SER A 124 48.91 -0.50 -9.97
N GLU A 125 47.87 0.07 -10.58
CA GLU A 125 47.16 1.24 -10.03
C GLU A 125 46.42 0.92 -8.72
N TRP A 126 45.76 -0.24 -8.62
CA TRP A 126 45.01 -0.64 -7.41
C TRP A 126 45.92 -1.09 -6.27
N GLU A 127 47.04 -1.77 -6.52
CA GLU A 127 47.97 -2.13 -5.44
C GLU A 127 48.70 -0.90 -4.89
N GLU A 128 49.09 0.04 -5.76
CA GLU A 128 49.61 1.34 -5.33
C GLU A 128 48.57 2.16 -4.58
N GLN A 129 47.33 2.23 -5.10
CA GLN A 129 46.25 2.99 -4.48
C GLN A 129 45.78 2.37 -3.15
N LYS A 130 45.75 1.04 -3.04
CA LYS A 130 45.39 0.32 -1.80
C LYS A 130 46.51 0.36 -0.76
N LYS A 131 47.79 0.31 -1.17
CA LYS A 131 48.92 0.59 -0.27
C LYS A 131 48.89 2.05 0.18
N ARG A 132 48.67 3.01 -0.73
CA ARG A 132 48.49 4.44 -0.40
C ARG A 132 47.31 4.66 0.54
N GLU A 133 46.13 4.09 0.29
CA GLU A 133 44.97 4.22 1.17
C GLU A 133 45.17 3.55 2.53
N ARG A 134 45.84 2.40 2.59
CA ARG A 134 46.16 1.73 3.87
C ARG A 134 47.20 2.54 4.65
N LEU A 135 48.23 3.06 3.98
CA LEU A 135 49.22 3.95 4.57
C LEU A 135 48.58 5.25 5.02
N GLU A 136 47.75 5.90 4.20
CA GLU A 136 47.00 7.11 4.57
C GLU A 136 46.00 6.85 5.71
N LYS A 137 45.30 5.71 5.75
CA LYS A 137 44.40 5.36 6.87
C LYS A 137 45.16 5.04 8.15
N ALA A 138 46.27 4.33 8.06
CA ALA A 138 47.15 4.03 9.20
C ALA A 138 47.85 5.30 9.72
N GLU A 139 48.29 6.15 8.81
CA GLU A 139 48.92 7.44 9.09
C GLU A 139 47.90 8.45 9.60
N ARG A 140 46.66 8.49 9.08
CA ARG A 140 45.54 9.22 9.69
C ARG A 140 45.27 8.71 11.10
N LYS A 141 45.21 7.40 11.31
CA LYS A 141 45.03 6.81 12.65
C LYS A 141 46.17 7.23 13.59
N ARG A 142 47.42 7.31 13.12
CA ARG A 142 48.59 7.76 13.89
C ARG A 142 48.56 9.26 14.16
N ARG A 143 48.42 10.10 13.13
CA ARG A 143 48.39 11.57 13.21
C ARG A 143 47.18 12.10 13.98
N LEU A 144 46.04 11.40 13.89
CA LEU A 144 44.80 11.71 14.60
C LEU A 144 44.64 10.85 15.86
N TYR A 145 45.67 10.18 16.38
CA TYR A 145 45.55 9.50 17.67
C TYR A 145 45.51 10.55 18.80
N PHE A 146 44.40 10.65 19.53
CA PHE A 146 44.29 11.52 20.72
C PHE A 146 44.00 10.64 21.93
N PRO A 147 44.94 10.56 22.88
CA PRO A 147 44.78 9.76 24.09
C PRO A 147 43.96 10.47 25.19
N GLY A 148 43.57 11.74 24.99
CA GLY A 148 42.84 12.53 25.98
C GLY A 148 41.32 12.33 25.96
N LYS A 149 40.65 12.63 27.08
CA LYS A 149 39.18 12.75 27.14
C LYS A 149 38.77 14.16 26.70
N TYR A 150 37.67 14.28 25.96
CA TYR A 150 37.12 15.59 25.61
C TYR A 150 36.67 16.33 26.88
N ASP A 151 37.02 17.62 26.97
CA ASP A 151 36.68 18.45 28.12
C ASP A 151 35.16 18.64 28.27
N ARG A 152 34.68 18.81 29.50
CA ARG A 152 33.27 19.08 29.84
C ARG A 152 32.77 20.38 29.22
N MET A 153 33.64 21.34 28.96
CA MET A 153 33.28 22.61 28.32
C MET A 153 32.78 22.40 26.88
N LEU A 154 33.36 21.45 26.14
CA LEU A 154 32.90 21.08 24.79
C LEU A 154 31.45 20.59 24.82
N TRP A 155 31.10 19.74 25.79
CA TRP A 155 29.73 19.24 25.95
C TRP A 155 28.74 20.33 26.34
N LYS A 156 29.15 21.35 27.11
CA LYS A 156 28.33 22.53 27.40
C LYS A 156 28.06 23.35 26.13
N ILE A 157 29.07 23.56 25.29
CA ILE A 157 28.93 24.28 24.01
C ILE A 157 27.97 23.52 23.09
N ILE A 158 28.18 22.21 22.93
CA ILE A 158 27.31 21.33 22.14
C ILE A 158 25.86 21.41 22.63
N LYS A 159 25.63 21.30 23.95
CA LYS A 159 24.29 21.41 24.55
C LYS A 159 23.61 22.75 24.23
N ASN A 160 24.34 23.86 24.35
CA ASN A 160 23.79 25.20 24.08
C ASN A 160 23.47 25.41 22.59
N GLU A 161 24.30 24.88 21.70
CA GLU A 161 24.08 24.87 20.25
C GLU A 161 22.85 24.04 19.86
N ILE A 162 22.70 22.83 20.43
CA ILE A 162 21.50 21.99 20.23
C ILE A 162 20.25 22.77 20.66
N LEU A 163 20.29 23.38 21.84
CA LEU A 163 19.20 24.19 22.36
C LEU A 163 19.00 25.50 21.58
N HIS A 164 19.88 25.92 20.70
CA HIS A 164 19.64 27.06 19.81
C HIS A 164 18.65 26.68 18.68
N GLN A 165 18.66 25.42 18.25
CA GLN A 165 17.82 24.90 17.15
C GLN A 165 16.45 24.37 17.62
N LYS A 166 15.85 25.00 18.63
CA LYS A 166 14.62 24.52 19.31
C LYS A 166 13.49 24.17 18.35
N LYS A 167 13.31 24.92 17.27
CA LYS A 167 12.22 24.70 16.30
C LYS A 167 12.32 23.31 15.65
N ALA A 168 13.48 22.94 15.10
CA ALA A 168 13.66 21.67 14.41
C ALA A 168 13.53 20.48 15.38
N ILE A 169 14.07 20.63 16.59
CA ILE A 169 13.97 19.62 17.65
C ILE A 169 12.52 19.43 18.10
N ILE A 170 11.77 20.53 18.30
CA ILE A 170 10.34 20.47 18.65
C ILE A 170 9.55 19.78 17.54
N PHE A 171 9.85 20.05 16.26
CA PHE A 171 9.18 19.36 15.15
C PHE A 171 9.44 17.85 15.14
N MET A 172 10.70 17.42 15.28
CA MET A 172 11.05 15.99 15.40
C MET A 172 10.36 15.37 16.61
N LEU A 173 10.37 16.04 17.76
CA LEU A 173 9.72 15.55 18.98
C LEU A 173 8.20 15.40 18.80
N CYS A 174 7.52 16.39 18.22
CA CYS A 174 6.09 16.32 17.93
C CYS A 174 5.76 15.17 16.97
N GLY A 175 6.55 14.98 15.91
CA GLY A 175 6.36 13.86 14.97
C GLY A 175 6.42 12.50 15.66
N ASN A 176 7.46 12.31 16.46
CA ASN A 176 7.69 11.11 17.25
C ASN A 176 6.58 10.84 18.29
N VAL A 177 6.13 11.89 18.99
CA VAL A 177 5.04 11.81 19.97
C VAL A 177 3.73 11.38 19.32
N ILE A 178 3.40 11.94 18.15
CA ILE A 178 2.17 11.61 17.45
C ILE A 178 2.22 10.18 16.89
N LEU A 179 3.36 9.75 16.34
CA LEU A 179 3.54 8.37 15.88
C LEU A 179 3.28 7.37 17.01
N LEU A 180 4.00 7.52 18.11
CA LEU A 180 3.86 6.60 19.24
C LEU A 180 2.45 6.64 19.81
N GLY A 181 1.89 7.84 20.00
CA GLY A 181 0.55 8.01 20.56
C GLY A 181 -0.55 7.39 19.69
N SER A 182 -0.49 7.59 18.37
CA SER A 182 -1.48 7.05 17.41
C SER A 182 -1.35 5.53 17.22
N ALA A 183 -0.13 5.01 17.09
CA ALA A 183 0.10 3.58 16.96
C ALA A 183 -0.31 2.83 18.25
N PHE A 184 0.03 3.39 19.42
CA PHE A 184 -0.38 2.84 20.71
C PHE A 184 -1.89 2.84 20.89
N SER A 185 -2.57 3.96 20.57
CA SER A 185 -4.02 4.07 20.81
C SER A 185 -4.80 3.08 19.94
N LEU A 186 -4.43 2.92 18.67
CA LEU A 186 -5.05 1.93 17.77
C LEU A 186 -4.79 0.50 18.21
N TYR A 187 -3.55 0.19 18.62
CA TYR A 187 -3.21 -1.14 19.12
C TYR A 187 -3.99 -1.46 20.40
N ALA A 188 -4.10 -0.50 21.32
CA ALA A 188 -4.90 -0.65 22.54
C ALA A 188 -6.39 -0.88 22.24
N LEU A 189 -7.00 -0.07 21.36
CA LEU A 189 -8.39 -0.25 20.94
C LEU A 189 -8.63 -1.62 20.32
N LYS A 190 -7.78 -2.04 19.38
CA LYS A 190 -7.86 -3.35 18.74
C LYS A 190 -7.83 -4.48 19.76
N THR A 191 -6.92 -4.43 20.74
CA THR A 191 -6.80 -5.49 21.75
C THR A 191 -8.04 -5.60 22.63
N GLN A 192 -8.72 -4.48 22.91
CA GLN A 192 -9.98 -4.51 23.67
C GLN A 192 -11.12 -5.05 22.83
N PHE A 193 -11.24 -4.61 21.57
CA PHE A 193 -12.29 -5.07 20.66
C PHE A 193 -12.20 -6.56 20.37
N GLN A 194 -11.00 -7.14 20.40
CA GLN A 194 -10.81 -8.59 20.25
C GLN A 194 -11.60 -9.42 21.28
N HIS A 195 -11.87 -8.90 22.48
CA HIS A 195 -12.65 -9.62 23.50
C HIS A 195 -14.13 -9.76 23.15
N TYR A 196 -14.65 -8.89 22.28
CA TYR A 196 -16.06 -8.85 21.86
C TYR A 196 -16.27 -9.28 20.41
N TYR A 197 -15.19 -9.60 19.71
CA TYR A 197 -15.19 -9.93 18.30
C TYR A 197 -15.27 -11.46 18.13
N SER A 198 -16.22 -11.93 17.32
CA SER A 198 -16.59 -13.35 17.26
C SER A 198 -15.57 -14.23 16.52
N ALA A 199 -14.67 -13.62 15.74
CA ALA A 199 -13.74 -14.33 14.87
C ALA A 199 -12.26 -14.10 15.24
N GLU A 200 -11.51 -15.17 15.48
CA GLU A 200 -10.04 -15.08 15.54
C GLU A 200 -9.47 -15.20 14.11
N ALA A 201 -9.29 -14.05 13.44
CA ALA A 201 -8.68 -14.04 12.12
C ALA A 201 -7.23 -14.56 12.18
N LEU A 202 -6.97 -15.72 11.56
CA LEU A 202 -5.64 -16.32 11.39
C LEU A 202 -4.73 -15.48 10.50
N LEU A 203 -5.30 -14.77 9.51
CA LEU A 203 -4.54 -13.96 8.56
C LEU A 203 -4.36 -12.53 9.08
N PRO A 204 -3.14 -11.94 8.96
CA PRO A 204 -2.86 -10.59 9.44
C PRO A 204 -3.71 -9.48 8.78
N MET A 205 -4.28 -9.77 7.61
CA MET A 205 -4.96 -8.81 6.74
C MET A 205 -6.49 -8.79 6.89
N GLN A 206 -7.09 -9.65 7.72
CA GLN A 206 -8.55 -9.77 7.85
C GLN A 206 -9.09 -9.15 9.14
N GLY A 207 -10.36 -8.71 9.11
CA GLY A 207 -11.08 -8.16 10.26
C GLY A 207 -10.34 -7.03 10.97
N LEU A 208 -10.36 -7.06 12.31
CA LEU A 208 -9.67 -6.05 13.15
C LEU A 208 -8.15 -6.00 12.94
N ASN A 209 -7.50 -7.14 12.63
CA ASN A 209 -6.06 -7.19 12.33
C ASN A 209 -5.74 -6.46 11.02
N GLY A 210 -6.57 -6.65 10.00
CA GLY A 210 -6.43 -5.98 8.70
C GLY A 210 -6.54 -4.46 8.82
N ILE A 211 -7.56 -3.98 9.54
CA ILE A 211 -7.77 -2.54 9.77
C ILE A 211 -6.56 -1.93 10.49
N LEU A 212 -6.07 -2.59 11.55
CA LEU A 212 -4.91 -2.12 12.30
C LEU A 212 -3.64 -2.10 11.41
N THR A 213 -3.36 -3.18 10.69
CA THR A 213 -2.18 -3.30 9.83
C THR A 213 -2.19 -2.24 8.73
N GLY A 214 -3.34 -2.05 8.07
CA GLY A 214 -3.52 -1.00 7.07
C GLY A 214 -3.27 0.40 7.65
N ALA A 215 -3.85 0.70 8.81
CA ALA A 215 -3.67 1.99 9.48
C ALA A 215 -2.22 2.25 9.90
N LEU A 216 -1.56 1.25 10.49
CA LEU A 216 -0.15 1.35 10.90
C LEU A 216 0.78 1.56 9.69
N MET A 217 0.48 0.96 8.54
CA MET A 217 1.23 1.19 7.30
C MET A 217 1.09 2.63 6.82
N VAL A 218 -0.12 3.19 6.81
CA VAL A 218 -0.36 4.59 6.43
C VAL A 218 0.30 5.56 7.41
N ILE A 219 0.11 5.34 8.72
CA ILE A 219 0.73 6.15 9.77
C ILE A 219 2.26 6.10 9.67
N GLY A 220 2.83 4.91 9.43
CA GLY A 220 4.26 4.72 9.23
C GLY A 220 4.79 5.49 8.01
N ALA A 221 4.07 5.45 6.88
CA ALA A 221 4.43 6.20 5.67
C ALA A 221 4.38 7.72 5.89
N LEU A 222 3.32 8.22 6.54
CA LEU A 222 3.18 9.64 6.89
C LEU A 222 4.29 10.08 7.86
N TYR A 223 4.65 9.24 8.82
CA TYR A 223 5.74 9.51 9.74
C TYR A 223 7.10 9.53 9.05
N ILE A 224 7.41 8.58 8.16
CA ILE A 224 8.64 8.61 7.35
C ILE A 224 8.75 9.93 6.60
N PHE A 225 7.65 10.41 6.01
CA PHE A 225 7.62 11.69 5.32
C PHE A 225 7.85 12.87 6.27
N LEU A 226 7.20 12.87 7.44
CA LEU A 226 7.33 13.92 8.45
C LEU A 226 8.76 13.97 9.02
N GLU A 227 9.37 12.82 9.31
CA GLU A 227 10.77 12.70 9.71
C GLU A 227 11.70 13.14 8.57
N ALA A 228 11.45 12.74 7.32
CA ALA A 228 12.26 13.19 6.17
C ALA A 228 12.36 14.72 6.13
N ILE A 229 11.24 15.39 6.34
CA ILE A 229 11.14 16.84 6.37
C ILE A 229 11.84 17.42 7.59
N ALA A 230 11.54 16.91 8.78
CA ALA A 230 12.11 17.39 10.02
C ALA A 230 13.65 17.25 9.97
N PHE A 231 14.12 16.13 9.44
CA PHE A 231 15.51 15.80 9.23
C PHE A 231 16.16 16.65 8.13
N TYR A 232 15.47 16.95 7.02
CA TYR A 232 15.99 17.88 6.00
C TYR A 232 16.22 19.29 6.58
N ASN A 233 15.25 19.78 7.37
CA ASN A 233 15.36 21.08 8.02
C ASN A 233 16.51 21.09 9.04
N TYR A 234 16.59 20.03 9.86
CA TYR A 234 17.68 19.81 10.81
C TYR A 234 19.05 19.66 10.12
N SER A 235 19.13 18.97 8.98
CA SER A 235 20.39 18.77 8.26
C SER A 235 20.98 20.08 7.76
N ASN A 236 20.18 20.98 7.21
CA ASN A 236 20.69 22.28 6.75
C ASN A 236 21.28 23.12 7.90
N SER A 237 20.67 23.10 9.09
CA SER A 237 21.23 23.77 10.26
C SER A 237 22.45 23.02 10.85
N HIS A 238 22.45 21.68 10.73
CA HIS A 238 23.55 20.82 11.13
C HIS A 238 24.78 20.96 10.21
N GLN A 239 24.61 21.30 8.93
CA GLN A 239 25.71 21.59 8.01
C GLN A 239 26.54 22.79 8.48
N THR A 240 25.89 23.90 8.79
CA THR A 240 26.57 25.12 9.29
C THR A 240 27.31 24.83 10.59
N ARG A 241 26.68 24.06 11.49
CA ARG A 241 27.29 23.60 12.74
C ARG A 241 28.49 22.70 12.48
N ASN A 242 28.38 21.68 11.63
CA ASN A 242 29.48 20.77 11.34
C ASN A 242 30.64 21.47 10.64
N VAL A 243 30.37 22.44 9.77
CA VAL A 243 31.42 23.30 9.19
C VAL A 243 32.13 24.07 10.31
N LEU A 244 31.39 24.68 11.25
CA LEU A 244 31.98 25.39 12.39
C LEU A 244 32.79 24.45 13.31
N LEU A 245 32.21 23.31 13.70
CA LEU A 245 32.88 22.30 14.53
C LEU A 245 34.11 21.74 13.82
N TRP A 246 34.04 21.51 12.51
CA TRP A 246 35.17 21.09 11.69
C TRP A 246 36.26 22.15 11.61
N THR A 247 35.91 23.43 11.43
CA THR A 247 36.87 24.54 11.50
C THR A 247 37.52 24.67 12.88
N LEU A 248 36.81 24.29 13.95
CA LEU A 248 37.35 24.21 15.31
C LEU A 248 38.17 22.94 15.57
N GLY A 249 38.39 22.08 14.56
CA GLY A 249 39.21 20.88 14.66
C GLY A 249 38.51 19.65 15.26
N ILE A 250 37.18 19.64 15.34
CA ILE A 250 36.42 18.48 15.85
C ILE A 250 36.48 17.33 14.85
N ARG A 251 36.71 16.13 15.39
CA ARG A 251 36.89 14.90 14.62
C ARG A 251 35.57 14.35 14.11
N GLU A 252 35.64 13.70 12.95
CA GLU A 252 34.50 13.07 12.29
C GLU A 252 33.81 12.01 13.18
N GLU A 253 34.58 11.21 13.92
CA GLU A 253 34.03 10.19 14.83
C GLU A 253 33.25 10.83 16.00
N LEU A 254 33.73 11.95 16.54
CA LEU A 254 33.04 12.67 17.60
C LEU A 254 31.76 13.34 17.07
N SER A 255 31.82 13.95 15.89
CA SER A 255 30.64 14.51 15.22
C SER A 255 29.55 13.45 15.00
N ARG A 256 29.94 12.24 14.56
CA ARG A 256 29.04 11.10 14.40
C ARG A 256 28.43 10.62 15.73
N LYS A 257 29.22 10.58 16.81
CA LYS A 257 28.73 10.23 18.15
C LYS A 257 27.73 11.29 18.66
N ILE A 258 28.05 12.57 18.53
CA ILE A 258 27.15 13.67 18.92
C ILE A 258 25.81 13.56 18.19
N TRP A 259 25.84 13.26 16.88
CA TRP A 259 24.64 13.06 16.09
C TRP A 259 23.77 11.90 16.61
N TRP A 260 24.37 10.73 16.91
CA TRP A 260 23.64 9.59 17.49
C TRP A 260 23.05 9.92 18.87
N TYR A 261 23.79 10.65 19.72
CA TYR A 261 23.30 11.07 21.03
C TYR A 261 22.10 12.03 20.93
N GLU A 262 22.13 12.97 20.00
CA GLU A 262 21.05 13.95 19.81
C GLU A 262 19.74 13.26 19.39
N HIS A 263 19.78 12.42 18.35
CA HIS A 263 18.57 11.75 17.87
C HIS A 263 18.09 10.66 18.85
N GLY A 264 19.00 9.90 19.45
CA GLY A 264 18.64 8.91 20.47
C GLY A 264 17.96 9.55 21.70
N LEU A 265 18.42 10.73 22.11
CA LEU A 265 17.81 11.48 23.22
C LEU A 265 16.42 12.02 22.85
N ILE A 266 16.20 12.47 21.62
CA ILE A 266 14.87 12.90 21.14
C ILE A 266 13.89 11.72 21.17
N ILE A 267 14.29 10.54 20.68
CA ILE A 267 13.47 9.33 20.74
C ILE A 267 13.10 9.01 22.18
N LEU A 268 14.07 8.98 23.10
CA LEU A 268 13.82 8.67 24.51
C LEU A 268 12.88 9.68 25.18
N ILE A 269 13.08 10.98 24.94
CA ILE A 269 12.21 12.03 25.51
C ILE A 269 10.81 11.95 24.93
N SER A 270 10.63 11.52 23.67
CA SER A 270 9.32 11.43 23.04
C SER A 270 8.42 10.31 23.58
N ILE A 271 8.98 9.30 24.27
CA ILE A 271 8.23 8.14 24.77
C ILE A 271 7.15 8.55 25.78
N ILE A 272 7.53 9.35 26.79
CA ILE A 272 6.61 9.78 27.85
C ILE A 272 5.42 10.60 27.29
N PRO A 273 5.64 11.72 26.57
CA PRO A 273 4.55 12.48 25.97
C PRO A 273 3.78 11.70 24.91
N GLY A 274 4.42 10.78 24.18
CA GLY A 274 3.76 9.89 23.22
C GLY A 274 2.74 8.97 23.90
N PHE A 275 3.11 8.33 25.00
CA PHE A 275 2.18 7.53 25.78
C PHE A 275 1.10 8.37 26.45
N LEU A 276 1.42 9.55 27.00
CA LEU A 276 0.38 10.44 27.55
C LEU A 276 -0.66 10.83 26.49
N LEU A 277 -0.21 11.17 25.28
CA LEU A 277 -1.10 11.46 24.15
C LEU A 277 -1.94 10.23 23.78
N GLY A 278 -1.29 9.07 23.62
CA GLY A 278 -1.95 7.83 23.22
C GLY A 278 -2.97 7.33 24.24
N THR A 279 -2.66 7.39 25.54
CA THR A 279 -3.60 7.09 26.62
C THR A 279 -4.76 8.07 26.63
N GLY A 280 -4.51 9.37 26.40
CA GLY A 280 -5.56 10.38 26.29
C GLY A 280 -6.50 10.15 25.10
N MET A 281 -5.96 9.72 23.96
CA MET A 281 -6.76 9.33 22.79
C MET A 281 -7.61 8.09 23.12
N TYR A 282 -6.99 7.05 23.66
CA TYR A 282 -7.67 5.81 24.04
C TYR A 282 -8.81 6.04 25.05
N THR A 283 -8.59 6.83 26.10
CA THR A 283 -9.65 7.15 27.08
C THR A 283 -10.75 8.02 26.49
N GLY A 284 -10.42 8.93 25.57
CA GLY A 284 -11.41 9.68 24.81
C GLY A 284 -12.32 8.77 24.00
N MET A 285 -11.75 7.79 23.31
CA MET A 285 -12.51 6.76 22.60
C MET A 285 -13.32 5.87 23.56
N GLU A 286 -12.76 5.41 24.68
CA GLU A 286 -13.50 4.66 25.71
C GLU A 286 -14.74 5.43 26.19
N SER A 287 -14.60 6.72 26.47
CA SER A 287 -15.71 7.56 26.95
C SER A 287 -16.77 7.79 25.88
N TYR A 288 -16.38 7.87 24.60
CA TYR A 288 -17.29 7.89 23.47
C TYR A 288 -18.07 6.56 23.35
N MET A 289 -17.36 5.45 23.47
CA MET A 289 -17.92 4.09 23.41
C MET A 289 -18.88 3.77 24.54
N LYS A 290 -18.55 4.15 25.77
CA LYS A 290 -19.43 3.97 26.93
C LYS A 290 -20.76 4.68 26.76
N ARG A 291 -20.76 5.87 26.14
CA ARG A 291 -21.98 6.65 25.88
C ARG A 291 -22.84 6.08 24.77
N LEU A 292 -22.24 5.56 23.70
CA LEU A 292 -22.96 5.07 22.52
C LEU A 292 -23.39 3.60 22.63
N MET A 293 -22.65 2.79 23.40
CA MET A 293 -22.76 1.33 23.29
C MET A 293 -22.88 0.61 24.63
N ASN A 294 -22.92 1.34 25.75
CA ASN A 294 -22.98 0.77 27.11
C ASN A 294 -21.91 -0.30 27.40
N LEU A 295 -20.77 -0.27 26.71
CA LEU A 295 -19.65 -1.17 26.98
C LEU A 295 -18.81 -0.65 28.13
N SER A 296 -18.48 -1.55 29.06
CA SER A 296 -17.46 -1.32 30.07
C SER A 296 -16.09 -1.78 29.55
N ILE A 297 -15.36 -0.86 28.93
CA ILE A 297 -13.96 -1.09 28.53
C ILE A 297 -13.04 -0.57 29.67
N ASP A 298 -11.92 -1.25 29.90
CA ASP A 298 -10.93 -0.79 30.87
C ASP A 298 -10.38 0.58 30.50
N LYS A 299 -10.36 1.51 31.46
CA LYS A 299 -9.86 2.89 31.26
C LYS A 299 -8.37 2.95 30.89
N PHE A 300 -7.59 1.94 31.23
CA PHE A 300 -6.16 1.88 30.94
C PHE A 300 -5.83 0.59 30.20
N ALA A 301 -5.00 0.71 29.17
CA ALA A 301 -4.44 -0.46 28.48
C ALA A 301 -3.51 -1.26 29.41
N GLY A 302 -3.40 -2.58 29.18
CA GLY A 302 -2.49 -3.43 29.94
C GLY A 302 -1.01 -3.04 29.76
N VAL A 303 -0.20 -3.21 30.81
CA VAL A 303 1.24 -2.84 30.82
C VAL A 303 2.03 -3.49 29.66
N LYS A 304 1.64 -4.70 29.25
CA LYS A 304 2.25 -5.41 28.10
C LYS A 304 2.16 -4.60 26.80
N ILE A 305 1.05 -3.88 26.58
CA ILE A 305 0.80 -3.09 25.36
C ILE A 305 1.76 -1.90 25.29
N TYR A 306 1.98 -1.22 26.43
CA TYR A 306 2.98 -0.15 26.54
C TYR A 306 4.39 -0.65 26.23
N PHE A 307 4.77 -1.82 26.75
CA PHE A 307 6.09 -2.40 26.49
C PHE A 307 6.30 -2.74 25.01
N ILE A 308 5.35 -3.46 24.39
CA ILE A 308 5.43 -3.86 22.98
C ILE A 308 5.50 -2.63 22.06
N SER A 309 4.63 -1.64 22.27
CA SER A 309 4.60 -0.42 21.47
C SER A 309 5.88 0.42 21.62
N ALA A 310 6.47 0.49 22.81
CA ALA A 310 7.76 1.16 23.02
C ALA A 310 8.90 0.47 22.25
N VAL A 311 8.98 -0.87 22.30
CA VAL A 311 10.03 -1.63 21.61
C VAL A 311 9.91 -1.47 20.09
N LEU A 312 8.70 -1.63 19.54
CA LEU A 312 8.44 -1.45 18.12
C LEU A 312 8.77 -0.03 17.65
N TYR A 313 8.38 0.98 18.43
CA TYR A 313 8.68 2.38 18.16
C TYR A 313 10.21 2.64 18.12
N ILE A 314 10.96 2.15 19.10
CA ILE A 314 12.43 2.33 19.14
C ILE A 314 13.09 1.67 17.91
N ILE A 315 12.66 0.46 17.54
CA ILE A 315 13.19 -0.23 16.37
C ILE A 315 12.89 0.57 15.09
N LEU A 316 11.63 0.99 14.93
CA LEU A 316 11.18 1.75 13.76
C LEU A 316 11.93 3.09 13.62
N SER A 317 12.03 3.87 14.70
CA SER A 317 12.74 5.15 14.69
C SER A 317 14.23 4.97 14.41
N PHE A 318 14.86 3.89 14.92
CA PHE A 318 16.26 3.59 14.62
C PHE A 318 16.51 3.27 13.14
N VAL A 319 15.64 2.45 12.54
CA VAL A 319 15.70 2.12 11.11
C VAL A 319 15.56 3.39 10.26
N ILE A 320 14.59 4.23 10.59
CA ILE A 320 14.31 5.48 9.87
C ILE A 320 15.50 6.45 9.94
N ILE A 321 16.07 6.65 11.13
CA ILE A 321 17.26 7.47 11.33
C ILE A 321 18.44 6.95 10.50
N ARG A 322 18.65 5.62 10.46
CA ARG A 322 19.73 5.01 9.68
C ARG A 322 19.58 5.26 8.19
N VAL A 323 18.38 5.02 7.65
CA VAL A 323 18.06 5.23 6.22
C VAL A 323 18.26 6.70 5.83
N PHE A 324 17.76 7.64 6.64
CA PHE A 324 17.91 9.06 6.35
C PHE A 324 19.35 9.56 6.49
N ALA A 325 20.14 9.01 7.42
CA ALA A 325 21.55 9.33 7.56
C ALA A 325 22.35 8.93 6.31
N ASP A 326 22.12 7.72 5.79
CA ASP A 326 22.80 7.21 4.59
C ASP A 326 22.39 8.03 3.35
N MET A 327 21.09 8.29 3.16
CA MET A 327 20.56 9.14 2.08
C MET A 327 21.14 10.56 2.06
N LEU A 328 21.44 11.12 3.23
CA LEU A 328 22.05 12.44 3.33
C LEU A 328 23.55 12.40 3.12
N GLN A 329 24.25 11.35 3.54
CA GLN A 329 25.69 11.22 3.30
C GLN A 329 26.00 11.17 1.80
N GLU A 330 25.14 10.56 0.99
CA GLU A 330 25.21 10.57 -0.48
C GLU A 330 24.86 11.95 -1.09
N ASN A 331 23.80 12.62 -0.62
CA ASN A 331 23.46 13.96 -1.12
C ASN A 331 24.49 15.03 -0.71
N MET A 332 25.20 14.81 0.41
CA MET A 332 26.28 15.66 0.90
C MET A 332 27.55 15.58 0.03
N SER A 333 27.88 14.41 -0.51
CA SER A 333 29.01 14.24 -1.43
C SER A 333 28.70 14.78 -2.85
N LEU A 334 27.43 14.76 -3.25
CA LEU A 334 26.97 15.24 -4.56
C LEU A 334 26.73 16.76 -4.65
N LYS A 335 26.69 17.48 -3.51
CA LYS A 335 26.50 18.95 -3.47
C LYS A 335 27.61 19.76 -4.17
N GLN A 336 28.69 19.12 -4.63
CA GLN A 336 29.76 19.76 -5.42
C GLN A 336 29.47 19.89 -6.92
N GLN A 337 28.42 19.26 -7.46
CA GLN A 337 28.08 19.40 -8.89
C GLN A 337 26.58 19.50 -9.11
N CYS A 338 26.07 20.73 -9.20
CA CYS A 338 24.82 20.98 -9.91
C CYS A 338 25.11 21.95 -11.06
N PRO A 339 25.31 21.44 -12.29
CA PRO A 339 25.40 22.32 -13.45
C PRO A 339 24.07 23.06 -13.61
N LYS A 340 24.14 24.33 -14.01
CA LYS A 340 22.99 25.14 -14.40
C LYS A 340 22.25 24.41 -15.53
N ARG A 341 21.17 23.69 -15.20
CA ARG A 341 20.37 22.99 -16.19
C ARG A 341 19.56 24.02 -16.98
N LYS A 342 19.99 24.33 -18.20
CA LYS A 342 19.19 25.08 -19.17
C LYS A 342 17.85 24.36 -19.33
N SER A 343 16.73 25.06 -19.19
CA SER A 343 15.41 24.47 -19.40
C SER A 343 15.28 24.03 -20.87
N PHE A 344 15.38 22.74 -21.12
CA PHE A 344 15.33 22.12 -22.46
C PHE A 344 13.91 22.11 -23.07
N LEU A 345 12.89 22.63 -22.37
CA LEU A 345 11.49 22.46 -22.73
C LEU A 345 10.93 23.68 -23.49
N THR A 346 10.67 23.50 -24.78
CA THR A 346 9.94 24.45 -25.64
C THR A 346 8.43 24.42 -25.33
N LYS A 347 7.69 25.52 -25.60
CA LYS A 347 6.22 25.60 -25.41
C LYS A 347 5.46 24.43 -26.04
N ARG A 348 5.86 24.04 -27.26
CA ARG A 348 5.28 22.91 -27.99
C ARG A 348 5.43 21.58 -27.22
N ASN A 349 6.61 21.33 -26.65
CA ASN A 349 6.88 20.11 -25.87
C ASN A 349 6.08 20.07 -24.57
N LEU A 350 5.80 21.23 -23.95
CA LEU A 350 4.94 21.33 -22.77
C LEU A 350 3.47 21.06 -23.08
N LEU A 351 2.96 21.56 -24.21
CA LEU A 351 1.61 21.23 -24.68
C LEU A 351 1.47 19.73 -24.97
N PHE A 352 2.48 19.11 -25.61
CA PHE A 352 2.52 17.67 -25.78
C PHE A 352 2.55 16.93 -24.44
N LEU A 353 3.36 17.36 -23.48
CA LEU A 353 3.42 16.74 -22.14
C LEU A 353 2.06 16.83 -21.42
N MET A 354 1.36 17.97 -21.52
CA MET A 354 0.00 18.11 -20.97
C MET A 354 -0.97 17.14 -21.66
N PHE A 355 -0.92 17.04 -22.99
CA PHE A 355 -1.76 16.11 -23.75
C PHE A 355 -1.53 14.65 -23.33
N PHE A 356 -0.26 14.22 -23.26
CA PHE A 356 0.09 12.89 -22.75
C PHE A 356 -0.36 12.70 -21.29
N SER A 357 -0.26 13.73 -20.45
CA SER A 357 -0.74 13.69 -19.06
C SER A 357 -2.26 13.48 -18.99
N PHE A 358 -3.03 14.10 -19.90
CA PHE A 358 -4.48 13.88 -19.98
C PHE A 358 -4.83 12.48 -20.46
N ILE A 359 -4.13 11.95 -21.48
CA ILE A 359 -4.31 10.56 -21.92
C ILE A 359 -3.97 9.59 -20.79
N TYR A 360 -2.88 9.85 -20.05
CA TYR A 360 -2.46 9.05 -18.92
C TYR A 360 -3.53 9.06 -17.81
N LEU A 361 -4.03 10.25 -17.44
CA LEU A 361 -5.13 10.38 -16.48
C LEU A 361 -6.39 9.65 -16.95
N ALA A 362 -6.79 9.81 -18.21
CA ALA A 362 -7.97 9.15 -18.76
C ALA A 362 -7.83 7.62 -18.74
N TYR A 363 -6.65 7.08 -19.09
CA TYR A 363 -6.38 5.65 -19.03
C TYR A 363 -6.49 5.11 -17.60
N PHE A 364 -5.87 5.77 -16.62
CA PHE A 364 -5.93 5.32 -15.23
C PHE A 364 -7.32 5.49 -14.61
N LEU A 365 -8.05 6.55 -14.94
CA LEU A 365 -9.44 6.72 -14.51
C LEU A 365 -10.36 5.65 -15.13
N PHE A 366 -10.14 5.30 -16.40
CA PHE A 366 -10.85 4.19 -17.03
C PHE A 366 -10.54 2.86 -16.33
N ARG A 367 -9.27 2.57 -16.04
CA ARG A 367 -8.90 1.37 -15.29
C ARG A 367 -9.48 1.36 -13.88
N TYR A 368 -9.50 2.50 -13.21
CA TYR A 368 -10.12 2.69 -11.90
C TYR A 368 -11.65 2.51 -11.94
N SER A 369 -12.29 2.73 -13.08
CA SER A 369 -13.73 2.49 -13.26
C SER A 369 -14.11 1.02 -13.39
N GLU A 370 -13.15 0.12 -13.57
CA GLU A 370 -13.40 -1.32 -13.52
C GLU A 370 -13.61 -1.76 -12.06
N ARG A 371 -14.70 -2.48 -11.75
CA ARG A 371 -15.07 -2.88 -10.38
C ARG A 371 -13.93 -3.51 -9.56
N ARG A 372 -13.11 -4.33 -10.20
CA ARG A 372 -11.93 -4.95 -9.57
C ARG A 372 -10.84 -3.96 -9.15
N ASN A 373 -10.57 -2.97 -9.99
CA ASN A 373 -9.53 -1.96 -9.73
C ASN A 373 -10.12 -0.75 -8.97
N GLY A 374 -11.45 -0.69 -8.87
CA GLY A 374 -12.18 0.29 -8.10
C GLY A 374 -11.63 0.36 -6.70
N GLU A 375 -11.26 1.56 -6.29
CA GLU A 375 -10.74 1.85 -4.95
C GLU A 375 -9.38 1.21 -4.63
N ASP A 376 -8.68 0.67 -5.64
CA ASP A 376 -7.28 0.28 -5.49
C ASP A 376 -6.39 1.51 -5.43
N ILE A 377 -5.73 1.67 -4.28
CA ILE A 377 -4.82 2.77 -3.95
C ILE A 377 -3.71 2.93 -5.00
N SER A 378 -3.25 1.85 -5.62
CA SER A 378 -2.17 1.89 -6.62
C SER A 378 -2.57 2.69 -7.86
N TYR A 379 -3.78 2.52 -8.39
CA TYR A 379 -4.25 3.28 -9.55
C TYR A 379 -4.50 4.75 -9.21
N ILE A 380 -4.93 5.03 -7.97
CA ILE A 380 -5.09 6.41 -7.47
C ILE A 380 -3.72 7.10 -7.37
N LEU A 381 -2.74 6.48 -6.71
CA LEU A 381 -1.41 7.06 -6.49
C LEU A 381 -0.57 7.11 -7.77
N PHE A 382 -0.38 5.98 -8.46
CA PHE A 382 0.45 5.95 -9.66
C PHE A 382 -0.25 6.60 -10.86
N GLY A 383 -1.56 6.55 -10.95
CA GLY A 383 -2.32 7.14 -12.03
C GLY A 383 -2.67 8.60 -11.79
N VAL A 384 -3.63 8.84 -10.89
CA VAL A 384 -4.25 10.16 -10.70
C VAL A 384 -3.29 11.16 -10.09
N VAL A 385 -2.52 10.77 -9.06
CA VAL A 385 -1.57 11.69 -8.42
C VAL A 385 -0.40 12.02 -9.34
N ILE A 386 0.27 11.03 -9.94
CA ILE A 386 1.40 11.31 -10.85
C ILE A 386 0.94 12.11 -12.06
N GLY A 387 -0.18 11.73 -12.69
CA GLY A 387 -0.78 12.50 -13.78
C GLY A 387 -1.12 13.93 -13.36
N GLY A 388 -1.69 14.12 -12.16
CA GLY A 388 -1.97 15.43 -11.58
C GLY A 388 -0.71 16.26 -11.34
N ILE A 389 0.38 15.65 -10.85
CA ILE A 389 1.67 16.32 -10.64
C ILE A 389 2.29 16.75 -11.97
N ILE A 390 2.25 15.92 -13.00
CA ILE A 390 2.77 16.25 -14.34
C ILE A 390 1.97 17.42 -14.93
N LEU A 391 0.63 17.39 -14.79
CA LEU A 391 -0.24 18.48 -15.22
C LEU A 391 0.05 19.78 -14.46
N LEU A 392 0.17 19.72 -13.13
CA LEU A 392 0.52 20.87 -12.28
C LEU A 392 1.86 21.50 -12.70
N CYS A 393 2.89 20.66 -12.89
CA CYS A 393 4.22 21.11 -13.29
C CYS A 393 4.21 21.76 -14.68
N SER A 394 3.56 21.13 -15.65
CA SER A 394 3.51 21.61 -17.03
C SER A 394 2.72 22.91 -17.16
N VAL A 395 1.56 23.05 -16.50
CA VAL A 395 0.78 24.29 -16.45
C VAL A 395 1.60 25.42 -15.85
N ARG A 396 2.32 25.19 -14.75
CA ARG A 396 3.14 26.21 -14.10
C ARG A 396 4.29 26.69 -15.00
N ILE A 397 5.00 25.77 -15.66
CA ILE A 397 6.08 26.12 -16.58
C ILE A 397 5.52 26.89 -17.79
N LEU A 398 4.36 26.47 -18.31
CA LEU A 398 3.70 27.13 -19.43
C LEU A 398 3.27 28.57 -19.08
N VAL A 399 2.65 28.78 -17.91
CA VAL A 399 2.31 30.13 -17.41
C VAL A 399 3.55 31.02 -17.30
N ASN A 400 4.67 30.48 -16.83
CA ASN A 400 5.93 31.21 -16.76
C ASN A 400 6.47 31.60 -18.15
N LEU A 401 6.39 30.71 -19.14
CA LEU A 401 6.79 31.01 -20.52
C LEU A 401 5.87 32.04 -21.20
N PHE A 402 4.56 32.03 -20.92
CA PHE A 402 3.64 33.05 -21.42
C PHE A 402 3.90 34.42 -20.80
N ARG A 403 4.29 34.47 -19.53
CA ARG A 403 4.70 35.73 -18.86
C ARG A 403 5.99 36.31 -19.46
N GLN A 404 6.93 35.49 -19.94
CA GLN A 404 8.16 35.98 -20.56
C GLN A 404 7.91 36.76 -21.86
N ASN A 405 6.89 36.38 -22.63
CA ASN A 405 6.66 36.90 -23.99
C ASN A 405 5.90 38.23 -24.06
N ARG A 406 5.18 38.63 -23.00
CA ARG A 406 4.53 39.95 -22.95
C ARG A 406 5.54 40.99 -22.49
N ARG A 407 6.28 41.61 -23.42
CA ARG A 407 7.08 42.81 -23.17
C ARG A 407 6.15 43.95 -22.70
N ASP A 408 6.73 44.95 -22.06
CA ASP A 408 6.10 46.22 -21.64
C ASP A 408 5.50 46.27 -20.23
N THR A 409 5.92 47.34 -19.53
CA THR A 409 5.72 47.78 -18.13
C THR A 409 6.71 47.28 -17.06
N ILE A 410 7.32 48.23 -16.34
CA ILE A 410 8.25 48.08 -15.20
C ILE A 410 7.68 47.18 -14.07
N LYS A 411 6.34 47.13 -13.90
CA LYS A 411 5.66 46.12 -13.06
C LYS A 411 6.06 44.67 -13.38
N LYS A 412 6.42 44.37 -14.63
CA LYS A 412 6.92 43.05 -15.04
C LYS A 412 8.40 42.82 -14.76
N VAL A 413 9.22 43.87 -14.58
CA VAL A 413 10.63 43.70 -14.16
C VAL A 413 10.67 43.23 -12.70
N LEU A 414 9.78 43.78 -11.87
CA LEU A 414 9.55 43.37 -10.47
C LEU A 414 9.00 41.93 -10.35
N ASP A 415 8.12 41.52 -11.27
CA ASP A 415 7.65 40.12 -11.42
C ASP A 415 8.70 39.20 -12.09
N LYS A 416 9.75 39.77 -12.70
CA LYS A 416 10.87 39.07 -13.39
C LYS A 416 12.15 39.02 -12.55
N ILE A 417 12.07 39.21 -11.23
CA ILE A 417 13.08 38.71 -10.31
C ILE A 417 12.59 37.34 -9.76
N PRO A 418 12.49 36.25 -10.56
CA PRO A 418 12.17 34.96 -10.02
C PRO A 418 13.42 34.33 -9.43
N ILE A 419 13.20 33.64 -8.32
CA ILE A 419 14.09 32.72 -7.63
C ILE A 419 14.62 31.68 -8.64
N GLN A 420 15.73 31.97 -9.33
CA GLN A 420 16.35 31.01 -10.25
C GLN A 420 17.11 29.90 -9.50
N ARG A 421 17.29 30.01 -8.19
CA ARG A 421 17.91 28.95 -7.35
C ARG A 421 16.92 27.94 -6.73
N GLY A 422 15.60 28.06 -7.00
CA GLY A 422 14.58 27.31 -6.24
C GLY A 422 13.34 26.83 -7.00
N ALA A 423 13.16 27.12 -8.29
CA ALA A 423 11.94 26.74 -9.02
C ALA A 423 11.62 25.23 -8.97
N ALA A 424 12.63 24.36 -9.02
CA ALA A 424 12.46 22.91 -8.87
C ALA A 424 12.04 22.51 -7.44
N LYS A 425 12.60 23.18 -6.42
CA LYS A 425 12.21 22.95 -5.00
C LYS A 425 10.78 23.42 -4.74
N GLU A 426 10.39 24.56 -5.30
CA GLU A 426 9.04 25.08 -5.17
C GLU A 426 8.01 24.21 -5.88
N LEU A 427 8.33 23.72 -7.08
CA LEU A 427 7.52 22.72 -7.80
C LEU A 427 7.37 21.44 -6.98
N GLY A 428 8.46 20.95 -6.37
CA GLY A 428 8.43 19.78 -5.48
C GLY A 428 7.52 19.99 -4.27
N LEU A 429 7.59 21.15 -3.62
CA LEU A 429 6.70 21.49 -2.50
C LEU A 429 5.23 21.59 -2.94
N GLN A 430 4.93 22.17 -4.10
CA GLN A 430 3.57 22.21 -4.62
C GLN A 430 3.04 20.82 -4.98
N ALA A 431 3.88 19.95 -5.53
CA ALA A 431 3.53 18.57 -5.82
C ALA A 431 3.22 17.79 -4.53
N ALA A 432 4.02 17.98 -3.48
CA ALA A 432 3.75 17.38 -2.17
C ALA A 432 2.44 17.90 -1.55
N ILE A 433 2.19 19.21 -1.59
CA ILE A 433 0.93 19.80 -1.11
C ILE A 433 -0.27 19.27 -1.90
N PHE A 434 -0.15 19.17 -3.24
CA PHE A 434 -1.16 18.56 -4.09
C PHE A 434 -1.45 17.11 -3.68
N LEU A 435 -0.40 16.29 -3.47
CA LEU A 435 -0.54 14.91 -3.00
C LEU A 435 -1.34 14.85 -1.69
N PHE A 436 -0.98 15.63 -0.67
CA PHE A 436 -1.71 15.59 0.61
C PHE A 436 -3.14 16.13 0.52
N HIS A 437 -3.39 17.18 -0.27
CA HIS A 437 -4.75 17.64 -0.51
C HIS A 437 -5.58 16.54 -1.19
N PHE A 438 -5.04 15.88 -2.20
CA PHE A 438 -5.75 14.82 -2.91
C PHE A 438 -5.96 13.57 -2.06
N VAL A 439 -4.95 13.15 -1.29
CA VAL A 439 -5.06 12.05 -0.32
C VAL A 439 -6.14 12.35 0.71
N PHE A 440 -6.18 13.57 1.26
CA PHE A 440 -7.26 13.96 2.16
C PHE A 440 -8.63 13.92 1.47
N LEU A 441 -8.79 14.66 0.36
CA LEU A 441 -10.08 14.89 -0.29
C LEU A 441 -10.71 13.62 -0.87
N CYS A 442 -9.90 12.65 -1.28
CA CYS A 442 -10.36 11.42 -1.91
C CYS A 442 -10.06 10.17 -1.08
N VAL A 443 -8.81 9.91 -0.74
CA VAL A 443 -8.38 8.61 -0.16
C VAL A 443 -8.88 8.44 1.28
N LEU A 444 -8.87 9.50 2.08
CA LEU A 444 -9.25 9.44 3.51
C LEU A 444 -10.72 9.80 3.75
N VAL A 445 -11.23 10.84 3.07
CA VAL A 445 -12.61 11.31 3.28
C VAL A 445 -13.65 10.32 2.77
N VAL A 446 -13.41 9.63 1.65
CA VAL A 446 -14.42 8.72 1.06
C VAL A 446 -14.70 7.53 1.98
N PRO A 447 -13.71 6.77 2.47
CA PRO A 447 -13.99 5.67 3.42
C PRO A 447 -14.57 6.17 4.74
N LEU A 448 -14.15 7.34 5.24
CA LEU A 448 -14.67 7.89 6.50
C LEU A 448 -16.13 8.30 6.35
N ALA A 449 -16.46 9.07 5.31
CA ALA A 449 -17.83 9.47 5.05
C ALA A 449 -18.73 8.27 4.73
N GLY A 450 -18.19 7.24 4.05
CA GLY A 450 -18.91 6.01 3.75
C GLY A 450 -19.29 5.27 5.02
N ASN A 451 -18.40 5.24 6.02
CA ASN A 451 -18.67 4.61 7.30
C ASN A 451 -19.65 5.43 8.17
N LEU A 452 -19.47 6.76 8.23
CA LEU A 452 -20.34 7.66 8.99
C LEU A 452 -21.77 7.74 8.45
N SER A 453 -21.94 7.50 7.15
CA SER A 453 -23.27 7.44 6.52
C SER A 453 -23.87 6.03 6.50
N ALA A 454 -23.08 5.00 6.82
CA ALA A 454 -23.49 3.61 6.67
C ALA A 454 -24.79 3.29 7.46
N PRO A 455 -25.67 2.42 6.94
CA PRO A 455 -26.86 1.99 7.66
C PRO A 455 -26.50 1.37 9.01
N ASP A 456 -27.41 1.47 9.98
CA ASP A 456 -27.23 0.86 11.30
C ASP A 456 -26.97 -0.65 11.18
N PRO A 457 -26.01 -1.23 11.94
CA PRO A 457 -25.66 -2.64 11.82
C PRO A 457 -26.85 -3.60 11.97
N GLU A 458 -27.89 -3.25 12.73
CA GLU A 458 -29.11 -4.07 12.87
C GLU A 458 -29.85 -4.29 11.54
N ALA A 459 -29.83 -3.29 10.65
CA ALA A 459 -30.49 -3.34 9.35
C ALA A 459 -29.75 -4.24 8.34
N LEU A 460 -28.49 -4.57 8.60
CA LEU A 460 -27.67 -5.42 7.74
C LEU A 460 -27.98 -6.92 7.89
N PHE A 461 -28.74 -7.29 8.91
CA PHE A 461 -29.04 -8.69 9.24
C PHE A 461 -30.56 -8.89 9.36
N PRO A 462 -31.24 -9.28 8.27
CA PRO A 462 -32.70 -9.43 8.25
C PRO A 462 -33.21 -10.65 9.04
N TYR A 463 -32.36 -11.63 9.30
CA TYR A 463 -32.68 -12.87 10.03
C TYR A 463 -31.80 -12.98 11.28
N ASP A 464 -32.29 -13.68 12.31
CA ASP A 464 -31.56 -13.85 13.58
C ASP A 464 -30.46 -14.90 13.45
N TYR A 465 -30.73 -15.97 12.70
CA TYR A 465 -29.72 -16.97 12.33
C TYR A 465 -29.81 -17.34 10.86
N VAL A 466 -28.64 -17.52 10.24
CA VAL A 466 -28.48 -18.01 8.87
C VAL A 466 -27.59 -19.24 8.91
N CYS A 467 -28.16 -20.41 8.64
CA CYS A 467 -27.43 -21.67 8.68
C CYS A 467 -27.38 -22.35 7.30
N MET A 468 -26.22 -22.89 6.95
CA MET A 468 -25.98 -23.64 5.73
C MET A 468 -25.84 -25.12 6.08
N ALA A 469 -26.80 -25.93 5.67
CA ALA A 469 -27.00 -27.27 6.19
C ALA A 469 -26.97 -28.35 5.11
N TYR A 470 -26.70 -29.57 5.56
CA TYR A 470 -26.71 -30.78 4.75
C TYR A 470 -28.10 -31.45 4.81
N PRO A 471 -28.42 -32.34 3.85
CA PRO A 471 -29.71 -33.04 3.85
C PRO A 471 -30.00 -33.79 5.15
N GLU A 472 -28.96 -34.28 5.84
CA GLU A 472 -29.05 -34.99 7.12
C GLU A 472 -29.60 -34.14 8.26
N ASP A 473 -29.43 -32.82 8.21
CA ASP A 473 -29.83 -31.92 9.28
C ASP A 473 -31.29 -31.45 9.13
N ALA A 474 -32.00 -31.89 8.08
CA ALA A 474 -33.36 -31.47 7.79
C ALA A 474 -34.32 -31.72 8.96
N ASN A 475 -34.26 -32.92 9.56
CA ASN A 475 -35.08 -33.30 10.71
C ASN A 475 -34.91 -32.33 11.88
N ARG A 476 -33.69 -31.84 12.13
CA ARG A 476 -33.41 -30.91 13.23
C ARG A 476 -34.12 -29.57 13.04
N PHE A 477 -34.03 -29.00 11.85
CA PHE A 477 -34.69 -27.73 11.55
C PHE A 477 -36.22 -27.87 11.47
N GLU A 478 -36.73 -29.04 11.08
CA GLU A 478 -38.15 -29.37 11.17
C GLU A 478 -38.63 -29.46 12.63
N GLU A 479 -37.85 -30.05 13.53
CA GLU A 479 -38.15 -30.06 14.97
C GLU A 479 -38.18 -28.65 15.55
N ILE A 480 -37.19 -27.81 15.22
CA ILE A 480 -37.14 -26.39 15.65
C ILE A 480 -38.42 -25.66 15.21
N LYS A 481 -38.87 -25.88 13.98
CA LYS A 481 -40.09 -25.30 13.43
C LYS A 481 -41.34 -25.84 14.12
N ASN A 482 -41.49 -27.16 14.23
CA ASN A 482 -42.68 -27.82 14.79
C ASN A 482 -42.88 -27.52 16.28
N GLN A 483 -41.79 -27.34 17.02
CA GLN A 483 -41.82 -26.98 18.44
C GLN A 483 -42.04 -25.47 18.68
N GLY A 484 -42.16 -24.66 17.62
CA GLY A 484 -42.37 -23.21 17.70
C GLY A 484 -41.19 -22.44 18.31
N ILE A 485 -39.98 -23.02 18.24
CA ILE A 485 -38.75 -22.43 18.78
C ILE A 485 -38.30 -21.25 17.91
N ALA A 486 -38.45 -21.37 16.59
CA ALA A 486 -38.16 -20.31 15.63
C ALA A 486 -39.06 -20.44 14.39
N GLU A 487 -39.33 -19.33 13.72
CA GLU A 487 -39.84 -19.36 12.35
C GLU A 487 -38.67 -19.76 11.43
N VAL A 488 -38.86 -20.83 10.65
CA VAL A 488 -37.80 -21.41 9.82
C VAL A 488 -38.22 -21.36 8.36
N HIS A 489 -37.51 -20.57 7.55
CA HIS A 489 -37.58 -20.62 6.09
C HIS A 489 -36.45 -21.48 5.55
N SER A 490 -36.75 -22.35 4.58
CA SER A 490 -35.79 -23.26 4.01
C SER A 490 -35.75 -23.11 2.49
N TYR A 491 -34.56 -22.89 1.95
CA TYR A 491 -34.32 -22.67 0.54
C TYR A 491 -33.26 -23.64 0.01
N PRO A 492 -33.40 -24.14 -1.22
CA PRO A 492 -32.33 -24.94 -1.83
C PRO A 492 -31.16 -24.01 -2.20
N MET A 493 -29.94 -24.47 -1.92
CA MET A 493 -28.70 -23.79 -2.28
C MET A 493 -27.65 -24.78 -2.79
N VAL A 494 -26.60 -24.25 -3.41
CA VAL A 494 -25.36 -24.97 -3.69
C VAL A 494 -24.19 -24.12 -3.25
N ARG A 495 -23.09 -24.72 -2.78
CA ARG A 495 -21.86 -23.96 -2.52
C ARG A 495 -21.26 -23.51 -3.85
N VAL A 496 -20.84 -22.25 -3.94
CA VAL A 496 -20.11 -21.72 -5.10
C VAL A 496 -18.76 -21.21 -4.62
N THR A 497 -17.70 -21.54 -5.32
CA THR A 497 -16.34 -21.13 -4.95
C THR A 497 -15.62 -20.44 -6.10
N SER A 498 -14.85 -19.40 -5.77
CA SER A 498 -13.99 -18.69 -6.73
C SER A 498 -12.53 -19.06 -6.53
N VAL A 499 -11.72 -18.88 -7.58
CA VAL A 499 -10.28 -19.19 -7.55
C VAL A 499 -9.57 -18.39 -6.47
N GLN A 500 -9.97 -17.13 -6.28
CA GLN A 500 -9.35 -16.23 -5.33
C GLN A 500 -10.43 -15.37 -4.65
N GLY A 501 -10.64 -15.61 -3.36
CA GLY A 501 -11.69 -14.94 -2.57
C GLY A 501 -11.31 -13.55 -2.10
N GLU A 502 -10.02 -13.31 -1.88
CA GLU A 502 -9.52 -12.05 -1.33
C GLU A 502 -8.36 -11.50 -2.14
N LYS A 503 -8.12 -10.20 -2.01
CA LYS A 503 -7.00 -9.51 -2.64
C LYS A 503 -5.68 -9.97 -1.99
N THR A 504 -4.91 -10.81 -2.68
CA THR A 504 -3.58 -11.27 -2.22
C THR A 504 -2.46 -10.61 -3.00
N ASP A 505 -1.31 -10.47 -2.34
CA ASP A 505 -0.14 -9.81 -2.89
C ASP A 505 0.51 -10.66 -3.98
N TRP A 506 1.19 -10.01 -4.92
CA TRP A 506 1.78 -10.70 -6.08
C TRP A 506 2.80 -11.79 -5.69
N ILE A 507 3.42 -11.66 -4.51
CA ILE A 507 4.38 -12.62 -3.95
C ILE A 507 3.65 -13.91 -3.53
N ASP A 508 2.49 -13.80 -2.89
CA ASP A 508 1.67 -14.95 -2.49
C ASP A 508 1.03 -15.62 -3.69
N ALA A 509 0.57 -14.80 -4.65
CA ALA A 509 0.10 -15.29 -5.93
C ALA A 509 1.21 -16.05 -6.67
N ALA A 510 2.44 -15.52 -6.73
CA ALA A 510 3.58 -16.14 -7.41
C ALA A 510 4.05 -17.44 -6.74
N ASN A 511 4.08 -17.47 -5.40
CA ASN A 511 4.42 -18.67 -4.62
C ASN A 511 3.40 -19.81 -4.85
N ASN A 512 2.12 -19.46 -4.97
CA ASN A 512 1.05 -20.42 -5.23
C ASN A 512 0.89 -20.75 -6.73
N TYR A 513 1.31 -19.85 -7.64
CA TYR A 513 1.03 -19.89 -9.07
C TYR A 513 1.49 -21.16 -9.78
N TYR A 514 2.61 -21.75 -9.34
CA TYR A 514 3.29 -22.82 -10.05
C TYR A 514 3.24 -24.18 -9.33
N GLN A 515 2.65 -24.27 -8.14
CA GLN A 515 2.78 -25.48 -7.31
C GLN A 515 1.52 -25.95 -6.58
N LYS A 516 0.54 -25.09 -6.25
CA LYS A 516 -0.62 -25.46 -5.40
C LYS A 516 -1.88 -24.60 -5.67
N VAL A 517 -2.93 -24.85 -4.89
CA VAL A 517 -4.17 -24.04 -4.82
C VAL A 517 -3.87 -22.65 -4.27
N ILE A 518 -4.52 -21.62 -4.83
CA ILE A 518 -4.46 -20.24 -4.33
C ILE A 518 -5.36 -20.12 -3.10
N TRP A 519 -4.80 -19.66 -1.98
CA TRP A 519 -5.55 -19.42 -0.74
C TRP A 519 -5.55 -17.92 -0.38
N PRO A 520 -6.66 -17.40 0.19
CA PRO A 520 -7.95 -18.06 0.39
C PRO A 520 -8.76 -18.20 -0.91
N GLN A 521 -9.51 -19.30 -1.03
CA GLN A 521 -10.49 -19.50 -2.10
C GLN A 521 -11.80 -18.83 -1.68
N GLY A 522 -12.45 -18.10 -2.59
CA GLY A 522 -13.69 -17.41 -2.24
C GLY A 522 -14.83 -18.39 -2.10
N GLN A 523 -15.71 -18.17 -1.13
CA GLN A 523 -16.88 -19.00 -0.89
C GLN A 523 -18.15 -18.16 -0.89
N HIS A 524 -19.15 -18.63 -1.63
CA HIS A 524 -20.38 -17.92 -1.96
C HIS A 524 -21.57 -18.91 -1.96
N ILE A 525 -22.79 -18.39 -2.06
CA ILE A 525 -24.03 -19.17 -1.99
C ILE A 525 -24.72 -19.14 -3.35
N GLY A 526 -24.84 -20.30 -3.99
CA GLY A 526 -25.57 -20.47 -5.24
C GLY A 526 -27.06 -20.72 -4.99
N ILE A 527 -27.95 -19.98 -5.67
CA ILE A 527 -29.40 -20.12 -5.56
C ILE A 527 -30.11 -20.07 -6.91
N SER A 528 -31.34 -20.58 -6.98
CA SER A 528 -32.20 -20.46 -8.17
C SER A 528 -32.81 -19.06 -8.30
N TYR A 529 -33.21 -18.66 -9.51
CA TYR A 529 -33.95 -17.41 -9.73
C TYR A 529 -35.26 -17.36 -8.93
N ARG A 530 -35.97 -18.48 -8.82
CA ARG A 530 -37.17 -18.59 -7.99
C ARG A 530 -36.86 -18.32 -6.51
N THR A 531 -35.77 -18.88 -5.99
CA THR A 531 -35.30 -18.63 -4.62
C THR A 531 -35.01 -17.15 -4.41
N TYR A 532 -34.25 -16.53 -5.33
CA TYR A 532 -33.94 -15.10 -5.30
C TYR A 532 -35.21 -14.25 -5.23
N LYS A 533 -36.20 -14.53 -6.10
CA LYS A 533 -37.48 -13.82 -6.10
C LYS A 533 -38.22 -13.93 -4.77
N SER A 534 -38.22 -15.12 -4.16
CA SER A 534 -38.84 -15.33 -2.85
C SER A 534 -38.12 -14.57 -1.73
N LEU A 535 -36.79 -14.51 -1.75
CA LEU A 535 -36.02 -13.72 -0.78
C LEU A 535 -36.34 -12.23 -0.90
N CYS A 536 -36.37 -11.68 -2.13
CA CYS A 536 -36.75 -10.28 -2.36
C CYS A 536 -38.18 -9.99 -1.86
N GLN A 537 -39.14 -10.86 -2.17
CA GLN A 537 -40.54 -10.70 -1.76
C GLN A 537 -40.69 -10.69 -0.23
N ASN A 538 -39.96 -11.55 0.48
CA ASN A 538 -40.01 -11.62 1.94
C ASN A 538 -39.50 -10.34 2.63
N LEU A 539 -38.58 -9.61 1.96
CA LEU A 539 -38.02 -8.36 2.46
C LEU A 539 -38.69 -7.11 1.88
N GLY A 540 -39.73 -7.28 1.05
CA GLY A 540 -40.41 -6.17 0.39
C GLY A 540 -39.56 -5.47 -0.70
N VAL A 541 -38.50 -6.11 -1.17
CA VAL A 541 -37.62 -5.59 -2.23
C VAL A 541 -38.16 -6.02 -3.60
N ALA A 542 -38.19 -5.10 -4.56
CA ALA A 542 -38.60 -5.42 -5.92
C ALA A 542 -37.53 -6.28 -6.63
N PRO A 543 -37.82 -7.53 -7.02
CA PRO A 543 -36.84 -8.40 -7.66
C PRO A 543 -36.53 -7.92 -9.08
N GLN A 544 -35.28 -8.01 -9.50
CA GLN A 544 -34.92 -7.73 -10.88
C GLN A 544 -35.50 -8.80 -11.82
N LYS A 545 -35.94 -8.37 -13.01
CA LYS A 545 -36.41 -9.29 -14.04
C LYS A 545 -35.21 -9.86 -14.79
N LEU A 546 -34.84 -11.09 -14.44
CA LEU A 546 -33.68 -11.78 -15.00
C LEU A 546 -34.13 -12.79 -16.06
N ASN A 547 -33.40 -12.86 -17.16
CA ASN A 547 -33.55 -13.91 -18.18
C ASN A 547 -32.17 -14.54 -18.40
N LEU A 548 -31.84 -15.54 -17.57
CA LEU A 548 -30.50 -16.14 -17.51
C LEU A 548 -30.42 -17.41 -18.36
N ASN A 549 -29.36 -17.53 -19.15
CA ASN A 549 -28.96 -18.77 -19.79
C ASN A 549 -28.14 -19.68 -18.83
N ASP A 550 -27.95 -20.95 -19.17
CA ASP A 550 -27.24 -21.92 -18.30
C ASP A 550 -25.75 -21.62 -18.05
N LYS A 551 -25.14 -20.78 -18.90
CA LYS A 551 -23.74 -20.31 -18.77
C LYS A 551 -23.62 -18.96 -18.05
N GLU A 552 -24.75 -18.30 -17.82
CA GLU A 552 -24.83 -16.98 -17.24
C GLU A 552 -25.16 -17.07 -15.75
N VAL A 553 -24.59 -16.15 -14.98
CA VAL A 553 -24.88 -15.99 -13.56
C VAL A 553 -25.21 -14.53 -13.28
N TYR A 554 -26.05 -14.31 -12.28
CA TYR A 554 -26.34 -12.98 -11.74
C TYR A 554 -25.82 -12.91 -10.32
N ILE A 555 -25.10 -11.83 -9.98
CA ILE A 555 -24.42 -11.71 -8.69
C ILE A 555 -25.17 -10.70 -7.82
N VAL A 556 -25.51 -11.11 -6.60
CA VAL A 556 -26.12 -10.24 -5.59
C VAL A 556 -25.14 -10.10 -4.45
N TYR A 557 -24.49 -8.94 -4.38
CA TYR A 557 -23.54 -8.62 -3.33
C TYR A 557 -24.27 -8.33 -2.02
N GLN A 558 -23.92 -9.09 -0.97
CA GLN A 558 -24.43 -8.97 0.39
C GLN A 558 -23.61 -7.93 1.16
N GLU A 559 -23.65 -6.68 0.68
CA GLU A 559 -22.86 -5.57 1.22
C GLU A 559 -23.68 -4.27 1.25
N ASP A 560 -23.23 -3.30 2.06
CA ASP A 560 -23.74 -1.93 2.04
C ASP A 560 -22.82 -1.01 1.21
N TYR A 561 -23.19 0.26 1.04
CA TYR A 561 -22.37 1.21 0.27
C TYR A 561 -21.11 1.69 1.00
N SER A 562 -20.90 1.29 2.25
CA SER A 562 -19.71 1.66 3.04
C SER A 562 -18.51 0.77 2.71
N ILE A 563 -18.79 -0.48 2.30
CA ILE A 563 -17.83 -1.47 1.86
C ILE A 563 -17.20 -1.04 0.54
N ASN A 564 -15.91 -1.37 0.38
CA ASN A 564 -15.19 -1.04 -0.84
C ASN A 564 -15.62 -1.99 -1.95
N ALA A 565 -15.73 -1.47 -3.18
CA ALA A 565 -16.12 -2.32 -4.28
C ALA A 565 -15.09 -3.43 -4.55
N HIS A 566 -15.58 -4.64 -4.75
CA HIS A 566 -14.75 -5.79 -5.05
C HIS A 566 -15.42 -6.71 -6.09
N PRO A 567 -14.64 -7.49 -6.86
CA PRO A 567 -15.18 -8.52 -7.73
C PRO A 567 -15.58 -9.75 -6.91
N ILE A 568 -16.35 -10.67 -7.51
CA ILE A 568 -16.61 -11.99 -6.91
C ILE A 568 -15.38 -12.92 -6.99
N ASP A 569 -14.46 -12.64 -7.92
CA ASP A 569 -13.23 -13.40 -8.13
C ASP A 569 -12.06 -12.44 -8.37
N TRP A 570 -11.08 -12.48 -7.48
CA TRP A 570 -9.86 -11.68 -7.58
C TRP A 570 -8.84 -12.25 -8.56
N TYR A 571 -9.16 -13.28 -9.36
CA TYR A 571 -8.19 -13.86 -10.29
C TYR A 571 -8.04 -13.10 -11.65
N MET A 572 -6.80 -12.66 -11.95
CA MET A 572 -6.29 -12.23 -13.29
C MET A 572 -7.06 -11.18 -14.14
N ASN A 573 -7.84 -10.30 -13.54
CA ASN A 573 -8.58 -9.19 -14.19
C ASN A 573 -9.36 -9.62 -15.44
N ARG A 574 -10.27 -10.59 -15.26
CA ARG A 574 -11.12 -11.13 -16.33
C ARG A 574 -12.54 -10.60 -16.18
N LYS A 575 -13.21 -10.40 -17.33
CA LYS A 575 -14.65 -10.09 -17.37
C LYS A 575 -15.54 -11.27 -16.94
N THR A 576 -15.00 -12.49 -17.02
CA THR A 576 -15.69 -13.74 -16.66
C THR A 576 -14.99 -14.36 -15.45
N PRO A 577 -15.62 -14.35 -14.25
CA PRO A 577 -15.05 -14.96 -13.07
C PRO A 577 -14.99 -16.49 -13.22
N TYR A 578 -14.03 -17.09 -12.54
CA TYR A 578 -13.82 -18.54 -12.55
C TYR A 578 -14.51 -19.13 -11.33
N LEU A 579 -15.68 -19.73 -11.56
CA LEU A 579 -16.57 -20.18 -10.49
C LEU A 579 -16.79 -21.69 -10.59
N ARG A 580 -16.43 -22.39 -9.51
CA ARG A 580 -16.74 -23.80 -9.28
C ARG A 580 -18.05 -23.90 -8.48
N ILE A 581 -18.85 -24.90 -8.80
CA ILE A 581 -20.01 -25.28 -7.97
C ILE A 581 -19.53 -26.46 -7.11
N GLY A 582 -19.49 -26.25 -5.80
CA GLY A 582 -18.97 -27.18 -4.81
C GLY A 582 -18.03 -26.49 -3.81
N GLN A 583 -17.62 -27.28 -2.80
CA GLN A 583 -16.66 -26.86 -1.78
C GLN A 583 -15.29 -26.46 -2.38
N PRO A 584 -14.48 -25.67 -1.65
CA PRO A 584 -13.13 -25.35 -2.06
C PRO A 584 -12.30 -26.62 -2.21
N VAL A 585 -11.27 -26.60 -3.06
CA VAL A 585 -10.44 -27.78 -3.30
C VAL A 585 -9.10 -27.65 -2.62
N ARG A 586 -8.55 -28.75 -2.07
CA ARG A 586 -7.19 -28.74 -1.49
C ARG A 586 -6.10 -28.83 -2.55
N PHE A 587 -6.45 -29.30 -3.75
CA PHE A 587 -5.50 -29.52 -4.85
C PHE A 587 -6.18 -29.37 -6.21
N TYR A 588 -5.53 -28.67 -7.13
CA TYR A 588 -5.77 -28.75 -8.58
C TYR A 588 -4.47 -28.54 -9.34
N ASN A 589 -4.36 -29.13 -10.54
CA ASN A 589 -3.30 -28.79 -11.48
C ASN A 589 -3.61 -27.44 -12.14
N TYR A 590 -2.67 -26.50 -12.10
CA TYR A 590 -2.84 -25.15 -12.66
C TYR A 590 -3.19 -25.17 -14.15
N MET A 591 -2.67 -26.15 -14.90
CA MET A 591 -2.95 -26.33 -16.35
C MET A 591 -4.38 -26.77 -16.63
N SER A 592 -5.01 -27.46 -15.67
CA SER A 592 -6.40 -27.90 -15.77
C SER A 592 -7.36 -27.09 -14.91
N ARG A 593 -6.92 -25.96 -14.36
CA ARG A 593 -7.75 -25.16 -13.44
C ARG A 593 -9.05 -24.72 -14.06
N GLU A 594 -9.08 -24.39 -15.36
CA GLU A 594 -10.32 -24.00 -16.05
C GLU A 594 -11.35 -25.14 -16.13
N LYS A 595 -10.93 -26.40 -15.98
CA LYS A 595 -11.84 -27.53 -15.83
C LYS A 595 -12.44 -27.62 -14.42
N VAL A 596 -11.68 -27.18 -13.42
CA VAL A 596 -12.08 -27.19 -12.00
C VAL A 596 -12.93 -25.95 -11.67
N TYR A 597 -12.51 -24.78 -12.16
CA TYR A 597 -13.17 -23.48 -12.04
C TYR A 597 -13.50 -22.96 -13.45
N PRO A 598 -14.63 -23.39 -14.02
CA PRO A 598 -15.02 -22.94 -15.35
C PRO A 598 -15.36 -21.44 -15.36
N PRO A 599 -15.05 -20.72 -16.45
CA PRO A 599 -15.47 -19.33 -16.62
C PRO A 599 -17.00 -19.23 -16.71
N ARG A 600 -17.58 -18.28 -15.97
CA ARG A 600 -19.00 -17.93 -16.05
C ARG A 600 -19.18 -16.53 -16.63
N MET A 601 -20.24 -16.34 -17.40
CA MET A 601 -20.61 -15.00 -17.88
C MET A 601 -21.49 -14.31 -16.84
N ILE A 602 -21.15 -13.07 -16.48
CA ILE A 602 -21.98 -12.25 -15.59
C ILE A 602 -23.02 -11.54 -16.45
N ALA A 603 -24.30 -11.86 -16.25
CA ALA A 603 -25.41 -11.19 -16.93
C ALA A 603 -25.72 -9.82 -16.31
N GLY A 604 -25.48 -9.69 -15.00
CA GLY A 604 -25.66 -8.47 -14.23
C GLY A 604 -25.21 -8.65 -12.79
N GLU A 605 -25.10 -7.52 -12.10
CA GLU A 605 -24.67 -7.43 -10.71
C GLU A 605 -25.56 -6.41 -10.00
N GLU A 606 -25.90 -6.69 -8.74
CA GLU A 606 -26.54 -5.72 -7.86
C GLU A 606 -25.99 -5.79 -6.44
N ARG A 607 -26.19 -4.70 -5.70
CA ARG A 607 -25.93 -4.62 -4.27
C ARG A 607 -27.26 -4.66 -3.54
N THR A 608 -27.56 -5.76 -2.83
CA THR A 608 -28.80 -5.89 -2.05
C THR A 608 -28.61 -6.95 -0.97
N ILE A 609 -28.93 -6.59 0.27
CA ILE A 609 -28.82 -7.50 1.42
C ILE A 609 -30.11 -8.33 1.50
N LEU A 610 -29.99 -9.63 1.25
CA LEU A 610 -31.07 -10.61 1.28
C LEU A 610 -30.92 -11.63 2.42
N THR A 611 -29.69 -12.03 2.73
CA THR A 611 -29.39 -13.01 3.79
C THR A 611 -28.69 -12.37 4.97
N GLY A 612 -27.79 -11.42 4.71
CA GLY A 612 -27.00 -10.72 5.72
C GLY A 612 -25.58 -10.45 5.25
N VAL A 613 -24.93 -9.43 5.82
CA VAL A 613 -23.55 -9.05 5.48
C VAL A 613 -22.57 -9.89 6.31
N PHE A 614 -22.04 -10.96 5.74
CA PHE A 614 -21.07 -11.83 6.40
C PHE A 614 -19.65 -11.57 5.90
N GLN A 615 -18.65 -11.83 6.74
CA GLN A 615 -17.22 -11.67 6.40
C GLN A 615 -16.87 -10.28 5.81
N SER A 616 -17.40 -9.22 6.43
CA SER A 616 -17.25 -7.82 5.98
C SER A 616 -17.75 -7.55 4.55
N GLY A 617 -18.58 -8.43 3.97
CA GLY A 617 -19.18 -8.33 2.64
C GLY A 617 -18.38 -8.97 1.50
N GLU A 618 -17.12 -9.36 1.75
CA GLU A 618 -16.24 -9.87 0.69
C GLU A 618 -16.66 -11.27 0.19
N GLN A 619 -17.23 -12.09 1.09
CA GLN A 619 -17.66 -13.46 0.82
C GLN A 619 -19.12 -13.71 1.21
N GLU A 620 -19.62 -14.94 0.99
CA GLU A 620 -21.03 -15.33 1.19
C GLU A 620 -22.05 -14.55 0.34
N ASN A 621 -21.56 -13.91 -0.73
CA ASN A 621 -22.38 -13.30 -1.78
C ASN A 621 -23.26 -14.34 -2.49
N LEU A 622 -24.39 -13.90 -3.06
CA LEU A 622 -25.31 -14.82 -3.76
C LEU A 622 -25.01 -14.88 -5.25
N VAL A 623 -24.96 -16.10 -5.78
CA VAL A 623 -24.82 -16.40 -7.22
C VAL A 623 -26.12 -17.02 -7.71
N VAL A 624 -26.88 -16.27 -8.50
CA VAL A 624 -28.19 -16.67 -9.01
C VAL A 624 -28.04 -17.37 -10.35
N PHE A 625 -28.61 -18.56 -10.44
CA PHE A 625 -28.64 -19.40 -11.64
C PHE A 625 -30.04 -19.46 -12.26
N SER A 626 -30.14 -19.85 -13.54
CA SER A 626 -31.42 -20.21 -14.15
C SER A 626 -32.06 -21.38 -13.38
N ASP A 627 -33.40 -21.39 -13.26
CA ASP A 627 -34.08 -22.44 -12.49
C ASP A 627 -33.83 -23.84 -13.09
N GLY A 628 -33.80 -23.95 -14.42
CA GLY A 628 -33.51 -25.20 -15.11
C GLY A 628 -32.08 -25.70 -14.88
N TYR A 629 -31.09 -24.80 -14.98
CA TYR A 629 -29.70 -25.16 -14.68
C TYR A 629 -29.52 -25.55 -13.22
N PHE A 630 -30.10 -24.79 -12.29
CA PHE A 630 -29.99 -25.07 -10.86
C PHE A 630 -30.53 -26.46 -10.48
N GLN A 631 -31.64 -26.88 -11.10
CA GLN A 631 -32.17 -28.23 -10.89
C GLN A 631 -31.24 -29.34 -11.37
N SER A 632 -30.39 -29.08 -12.37
CA SER A 632 -29.38 -30.05 -12.84
C SER A 632 -28.19 -30.23 -11.88
N LEU A 633 -28.05 -29.36 -10.87
CA LEU A 633 -26.94 -29.36 -9.91
C LEU A 633 -27.19 -30.27 -8.68
N THR A 634 -28.18 -31.16 -8.74
CA THR A 634 -28.49 -32.05 -7.62
C THR A 634 -27.32 -32.99 -7.29
N GLY A 635 -26.88 -33.01 -6.03
CA GLY A 635 -25.81 -33.89 -5.55
C GLY A 635 -24.40 -33.29 -5.55
N THR A 636 -24.26 -31.98 -5.73
CA THR A 636 -22.96 -31.28 -5.64
C THR A 636 -22.41 -31.23 -4.21
N GLU A 637 -21.08 -31.21 -4.07
CA GLU A 637 -20.36 -31.16 -2.79
C GLU A 637 -20.74 -29.93 -1.92
N GLY A 638 -20.90 -30.13 -0.61
CA GLY A 638 -21.15 -29.08 0.38
C GLY A 638 -22.61 -28.93 0.83
N PRO A 639 -22.95 -27.84 1.56
CA PRO A 639 -24.30 -27.61 2.06
C PRO A 639 -25.29 -27.40 0.90
N THR A 640 -26.48 -27.98 1.04
CA THR A 640 -27.52 -28.01 -0.01
C THR A 640 -28.78 -27.23 0.37
N ARG A 641 -28.89 -26.82 1.65
CA ARG A 641 -30.04 -26.07 2.15
C ARG A 641 -29.59 -24.85 2.94
N LEU A 642 -30.20 -23.71 2.62
CA LEU A 642 -30.09 -22.47 3.36
C LEU A 642 -31.29 -22.34 4.29
N TYR A 643 -31.04 -22.30 5.59
CA TYR A 643 -32.05 -22.08 6.61
C TYR A 643 -31.93 -20.65 7.15
N LEU A 644 -33.03 -19.91 7.07
CA LEU A 644 -33.16 -18.54 7.57
C LEU A 644 -34.16 -18.55 8.73
N LEU A 645 -33.68 -18.23 9.93
CA LEU A 645 -34.44 -18.35 11.16
C LEU A 645 -34.76 -16.98 11.73
N LYS A 646 -36.00 -16.82 12.22
CA LYS A 646 -36.40 -15.75 13.13
C LYS A 646 -36.76 -16.35 14.48
N GLU A 647 -36.08 -15.90 15.50
CA GLU A 647 -36.16 -16.47 16.83
C GLU A 647 -37.49 -16.13 17.53
N ASN A 648 -38.05 -17.10 18.26
CA ASN A 648 -39.04 -16.81 19.28
C ASN A 648 -38.35 -16.49 20.62
N ALA A 649 -38.46 -15.26 21.10
CA ALA A 649 -37.78 -14.77 22.31
C ALA A 649 -37.97 -15.64 23.56
N LYS A 650 -39.06 -16.42 23.64
CA LYS A 650 -39.32 -17.37 24.74
C LYS A 650 -38.32 -18.52 24.80
N TYR A 651 -37.73 -18.90 23.68
CA TYR A 651 -36.91 -20.11 23.54
C TYR A 651 -35.43 -19.84 23.18
N HIS A 652 -34.94 -18.60 23.35
CA HIS A 652 -33.57 -18.18 23.03
C HIS A 652 -32.48 -19.18 23.41
N LYS A 653 -32.38 -19.52 24.71
CA LYS A 653 -31.35 -20.44 25.23
C LYS A 653 -31.44 -21.83 24.60
N ARG A 654 -32.66 -22.28 24.32
CA ARG A 654 -32.89 -23.60 23.72
C ARG A 654 -32.45 -23.61 22.26
N LEU A 655 -32.77 -22.56 21.51
CA LEU A 655 -32.31 -22.38 20.12
C LEU A 655 -30.78 -22.32 20.06
N GLN A 656 -30.14 -21.52 20.91
CA GLN A 656 -28.67 -21.45 20.98
C GLN A 656 -28.03 -22.82 21.23
N THR A 657 -28.58 -23.60 22.16
CA THR A 657 -28.09 -24.95 22.46
C THR A 657 -28.20 -25.87 21.24
N GLU A 658 -29.31 -25.81 20.52
CA GLU A 658 -29.52 -26.64 19.33
C GLU A 658 -28.63 -26.23 18.15
N LEU A 659 -28.43 -24.92 17.95
CA LEU A 659 -27.56 -24.40 16.91
C LEU A 659 -26.08 -24.63 17.24
N GLN A 660 -25.68 -24.58 18.50
CA GLN A 660 -24.31 -24.88 18.91
C GLN A 660 -23.94 -26.34 18.59
N LYS A 661 -24.83 -27.29 18.91
CA LYS A 661 -24.66 -28.70 18.52
C LYS A 661 -24.57 -28.87 16.99
N PHE A 662 -25.27 -28.04 16.22
CA PHE A 662 -25.17 -28.04 14.76
C PHE A 662 -23.81 -27.53 14.27
N VAL A 663 -23.31 -26.42 14.85
CA VAL A 663 -21.98 -25.87 14.54
C VAL A 663 -20.87 -26.87 14.90
N GLU A 664 -20.97 -27.52 16.06
CA GLU A 664 -20.00 -28.53 16.51
C GLU A 664 -19.95 -29.73 15.55
N LYS A 665 -21.11 -30.17 15.02
CA LYS A 665 -21.19 -31.26 14.03
C LYS A 665 -20.46 -30.90 12.72
N HIS A 666 -20.56 -29.65 12.27
CA HIS A 666 -20.08 -29.19 10.96
C HIS A 666 -18.83 -28.30 11.04
N MET A 667 -18.07 -28.40 12.13
CA MET A 667 -16.88 -27.59 12.36
C MET A 667 -15.78 -27.80 11.29
N GLU A 668 -15.79 -28.95 10.62
CA GLU A 668 -14.86 -29.25 9.51
C GLU A 668 -15.05 -28.31 8.31
N ASP A 669 -16.24 -27.72 8.11
CA ASP A 669 -16.47 -26.74 7.05
C ASP A 669 -15.67 -25.44 7.28
N SER A 670 -15.36 -25.11 8.52
CA SER A 670 -14.47 -24.00 8.87
C SER A 670 -12.97 -24.33 8.72
N SER A 671 -12.63 -25.56 8.28
CA SER A 671 -11.24 -25.92 7.98
C SER A 671 -10.69 -25.24 6.71
N TRP A 672 -11.59 -24.81 5.82
CA TRP A 672 -11.24 -24.09 4.60
C TRP A 672 -10.95 -22.61 4.86
N ASP A 673 -11.80 -21.98 5.67
CA ASP A 673 -11.66 -20.61 6.14
C ASP A 673 -12.36 -20.50 7.50
N GLN A 674 -11.62 -20.15 8.55
CA GLN A 674 -12.15 -20.05 9.92
C GLN A 674 -13.17 -18.92 10.09
N LEU A 675 -13.16 -17.94 9.18
CA LEU A 675 -14.13 -16.86 9.18
C LEU A 675 -15.47 -17.29 8.58
N ILE A 676 -15.51 -18.41 7.85
CA ILE A 676 -16.73 -18.98 7.28
C ILE A 676 -17.30 -20.01 8.24
N LEU A 677 -18.52 -19.74 8.70
CA LEU A 677 -19.18 -20.51 9.73
C LEU A 677 -20.38 -21.27 9.15
N PRO A 678 -20.65 -22.50 9.63
CA PRO A 678 -21.86 -23.24 9.25
C PRO A 678 -23.15 -22.51 9.62
N CYS A 679 -23.13 -21.72 10.69
CA CYS A 679 -24.24 -20.86 11.07
C CYS A 679 -23.77 -19.50 11.58
N TYR A 680 -24.41 -18.44 11.10
CA TYR A 680 -24.18 -17.07 11.52
C TYR A 680 -25.29 -16.59 12.45
N SER A 681 -24.88 -15.95 13.55
CA SER A 681 -25.75 -15.28 14.53
C SER A 681 -25.78 -13.77 14.25
N LYS A 682 -26.99 -13.20 14.19
CA LYS A 682 -27.18 -11.75 14.00
C LYS A 682 -26.49 -10.94 15.09
N ASN A 683 -26.63 -11.33 16.35
CA ASN A 683 -26.07 -10.59 17.46
C ASN A 683 -24.54 -10.51 17.38
N ASP A 684 -23.88 -11.63 17.08
CA ASP A 684 -22.43 -11.70 17.01
C ASP A 684 -21.90 -10.89 15.83
N LYS A 685 -22.52 -11.02 14.65
CA LYS A 685 -22.10 -10.30 13.44
C LYS A 685 -22.43 -8.81 13.47
N MET A 686 -23.50 -8.41 14.13
CA MET A 686 -23.79 -7.00 14.41
C MET A 686 -22.68 -6.36 15.25
N TRP A 687 -22.21 -7.06 16.31
CA TRP A 687 -21.11 -6.59 17.14
C TRP A 687 -19.79 -6.51 16.38
N ASP A 688 -19.49 -7.53 15.55
CA ASP A 688 -18.29 -7.53 14.69
C ASP A 688 -18.24 -6.29 13.79
N VAL A 689 -19.32 -6.03 13.03
CA VAL A 689 -19.42 -4.86 12.14
C VAL A 689 -19.25 -3.57 12.92
N LYS A 690 -19.87 -3.46 14.09
CA LYS A 690 -19.80 -2.25 14.92
C LYS A 690 -18.37 -1.96 15.39
N MET A 691 -17.63 -2.99 15.82
CA MET A 691 -16.24 -2.88 16.25
C MET A 691 -15.32 -2.52 15.08
N GLU A 692 -15.49 -3.18 13.92
CA GLU A 692 -14.74 -2.88 12.70
C GLU A 692 -14.93 -1.43 12.26
N ARG A 693 -16.18 -0.95 12.22
CA ARG A 693 -16.50 0.42 11.82
C ARG A 693 -15.85 1.45 12.74
N ILE A 694 -15.93 1.27 14.06
CA ILE A 694 -15.34 2.22 15.01
C ILE A 694 -13.82 2.22 14.96
N LEU A 695 -13.19 1.06 14.82
CA LEU A 695 -11.74 0.98 14.67
C LEU A 695 -11.29 1.67 13.38
N LYS A 696 -12.01 1.44 12.27
CA LYS A 696 -11.76 2.07 10.98
C LYS A 696 -11.94 3.58 11.03
N GLU A 697 -13.00 4.09 11.66
CA GLU A 697 -13.20 5.53 11.91
C GLU A 697 -12.07 6.14 12.72
N SER A 698 -11.68 5.48 13.81
CA SER A 698 -10.61 5.94 14.69
C SER A 698 -9.28 6.05 13.95
N ALA A 699 -8.95 5.04 13.14
CA ALA A 699 -7.77 5.04 12.28
C ALA A 699 -7.79 6.18 11.26
N LEU A 700 -8.89 6.31 10.50
CA LEU A 700 -9.03 7.34 9.46
C LEU A 700 -8.97 8.76 10.03
N ILE A 701 -9.55 9.01 11.20
CA ILE A 701 -9.46 10.31 11.89
C ILE A 701 -7.99 10.64 12.25
N LEU A 702 -7.23 9.66 12.77
CA LEU A 702 -5.82 9.86 13.08
C LEU A 702 -4.98 10.13 11.83
N GLU A 703 -5.22 9.38 10.75
CA GLU A 703 -4.58 9.60 9.44
C GLU A 703 -4.89 10.98 8.86
N ILE A 704 -6.13 11.45 9.01
CA ILE A 704 -6.54 12.81 8.63
C ILE A 704 -5.78 13.87 9.42
N ILE A 705 -5.67 13.71 10.74
CA ILE A 705 -4.92 14.64 11.60
C ILE A 705 -3.44 14.68 11.21
N LEU A 706 -2.83 13.53 10.94
CA LEU A 706 -1.45 13.42 10.46
C LEU A 706 -1.26 14.08 9.08
N THR A 707 -2.20 13.86 8.17
CA THR A 707 -2.20 14.47 6.83
C THR A 707 -2.32 15.99 6.92
N LEU A 708 -3.20 16.49 7.79
CA LEU A 708 -3.31 17.92 8.11
C LEU A 708 -1.98 18.48 8.63
N LEU A 709 -1.34 17.79 9.58
CA LEU A 709 -0.05 18.19 10.11
C LEU A 709 1.03 18.24 9.01
N CYS A 710 1.06 17.27 8.10
CA CYS A 710 1.97 17.27 6.95
C CYS A 710 1.76 18.52 6.06
N THR A 711 0.51 18.90 5.78
CA THR A 711 0.24 20.13 5.02
C THR A 711 0.73 21.37 5.76
N VAL A 712 0.47 21.49 7.07
CA VAL A 712 0.92 22.62 7.91
C VAL A 712 2.45 22.75 7.86
N ILE A 713 3.16 21.63 8.00
CA ILE A 713 4.62 21.61 7.97
C ILE A 713 5.14 22.03 6.58
N LEU A 714 4.55 21.53 5.49
CA LEU A 714 4.96 21.93 4.13
C LEU A 714 4.78 23.43 3.88
N TYR A 715 3.68 24.02 4.37
CA TYR A 715 3.48 25.46 4.31
C TYR A 715 4.50 26.23 5.16
N PHE A 716 4.87 25.71 6.33
CA PHE A 716 5.92 26.29 7.17
C PHE A 716 7.30 26.22 6.48
N MET A 717 7.66 25.07 5.89
CA MET A 717 8.91 24.91 5.14
C MET A 717 9.00 25.91 3.98
N LYS A 718 7.93 26.05 3.19
CA LYS A 718 7.85 27.06 2.13
C LYS A 718 8.11 28.46 2.68
N ASN A 719 7.63 28.76 3.88
CA ASN A 719 7.89 30.05 4.49
C ASN A 719 9.35 30.26 4.91
N GLU A 720 9.96 29.25 5.54
CA GLU A 720 11.34 29.35 6.02
C GLU A 720 12.37 29.30 4.87
N PHE A 721 12.20 28.44 3.86
CA PHE A 721 13.14 28.33 2.73
C PHE A 721 13.25 29.61 1.91
N GLU A 722 12.17 30.37 1.83
CA GLU A 722 12.14 31.61 1.06
C GLU A 722 12.36 32.83 1.91
N LYS A 723 12.58 32.69 3.22
CA LYS A 723 12.62 33.82 4.13
C LYS A 723 13.71 34.83 3.75
N ASP A 724 14.93 34.34 3.56
CA ASP A 724 16.09 35.18 3.27
C ASP A 724 16.02 35.76 1.86
N GLU A 725 15.68 34.95 0.87
CA GLU A 725 15.51 35.40 -0.52
C GLU A 725 14.38 36.43 -0.65
N ARG A 726 13.27 36.21 0.06
CA ARG A 726 12.15 37.15 0.11
C ARG A 726 12.57 38.45 0.78
N ARG A 727 13.31 38.40 1.89
CA ARG A 727 13.82 39.60 2.55
C ARG A 727 14.66 40.44 1.57
N ILE A 728 15.71 39.84 0.99
CA ILE A 728 16.60 40.53 0.03
C ILE A 728 15.81 41.14 -1.13
N ARG A 729 14.83 40.41 -1.67
CA ARG A 729 13.96 40.91 -2.74
C ARG A 729 13.18 42.13 -2.27
N PHE A 730 12.41 42.01 -1.20
CA PHE A 730 11.54 43.10 -0.76
C PHE A 730 12.33 44.33 -0.32
N ASP A 731 13.51 44.16 0.29
CA ASP A 731 14.42 45.27 0.61
C ASP A 731 14.86 46.00 -0.66
N MET A 732 15.30 45.27 -1.68
CA MET A 732 15.63 45.85 -3.00
C MET A 732 14.43 46.58 -3.62
N LEU A 733 13.23 45.99 -3.54
CA LEU A 733 12.02 46.62 -4.08
C LEU A 733 11.61 47.88 -3.31
N PHE A 734 11.80 47.91 -1.99
CA PHE A 734 11.58 49.10 -1.17
C PHE A 734 12.58 50.21 -1.51
N CYS A 735 13.86 49.87 -1.74
CA CYS A 735 14.87 50.83 -2.23
C CYS A 735 14.49 51.42 -3.60
N LEU A 736 13.83 50.64 -4.47
CA LEU A 736 13.31 51.09 -5.76
C LEU A 736 11.98 51.88 -5.68
N GLY A 737 11.51 52.21 -4.46
CA GLY A 737 10.32 53.04 -4.26
C GLY A 737 8.99 52.29 -4.19
N MET A 738 9.00 50.97 -4.00
CA MET A 738 7.75 50.20 -3.89
C MET A 738 6.97 50.53 -2.60
N HIS A 739 5.68 50.84 -2.72
CA HIS A 739 4.82 51.09 -1.55
C HIS A 739 4.47 49.79 -0.78
N GLN A 740 4.34 49.90 0.54
CA GLN A 740 3.95 48.78 1.43
C GLN A 740 2.63 48.11 1.03
N LYS A 741 1.63 48.87 0.53
CA LYS A 741 0.37 48.33 0.02
C LYS A 741 0.61 47.38 -1.17
N GLN A 742 1.51 47.74 -2.09
CA GLN A 742 1.86 46.91 -3.23
C GLN A 742 2.64 45.66 -2.79
N ALA A 743 3.55 45.81 -1.82
CA ALA A 743 4.28 44.69 -1.24
C ALA A 743 3.35 43.62 -0.65
N LYS A 744 2.31 44.06 0.10
CA LYS A 744 1.29 43.18 0.67
C LYS A 744 0.51 42.42 -0.39
N ILE A 745 0.11 43.10 -1.47
CA ILE A 745 -0.64 42.48 -2.58
C ILE A 745 0.22 41.42 -3.28
N ILE A 746 1.47 41.72 -3.60
CA ILE A 746 2.39 40.79 -4.27
C ILE A 746 2.64 39.55 -3.40
N SER A 747 2.97 39.75 -2.13
CA SER A 747 3.24 38.66 -1.18
C SER A 747 2.03 37.73 -0.99
N ASN A 748 0.82 38.30 -0.83
CA ASN A 748 -0.41 37.53 -0.70
C ASN A 748 -0.75 36.76 -1.98
N ARG A 749 -0.60 37.39 -3.15
CA ARG A 749 -0.87 36.75 -4.43
C ARG A 749 0.04 35.54 -4.66
N GLU A 750 1.32 35.63 -4.31
CA GLU A 750 2.27 34.52 -4.41
C GLU A 750 1.88 33.36 -3.50
N LEU A 751 1.50 33.65 -2.25
CA LEU A 751 1.08 32.63 -1.30
C LEU A 751 -0.25 31.97 -1.69
N TYR A 752 -1.25 32.75 -2.11
CA TYR A 752 -2.55 32.24 -2.55
C TYR A 752 -2.43 31.42 -3.83
N TYR A 753 -1.57 31.83 -4.77
CA TYR A 753 -1.31 31.02 -5.96
C TYR A 753 -0.59 29.71 -5.59
N PHE A 754 0.36 29.77 -4.65
CA PHE A 754 1.09 28.60 -4.21
C PHE A 754 0.19 27.55 -3.55
N ALA A 755 -0.74 27.98 -2.70
CA ALA A 755 -1.68 27.13 -1.98
C ALA A 755 -2.93 26.74 -2.80
N GLY A 756 -3.52 27.70 -3.50
CA GLY A 756 -4.82 27.55 -4.15
C GLY A 756 -4.79 26.69 -5.41
N VAL A 757 -3.71 26.72 -6.20
CA VAL A 757 -3.63 25.91 -7.44
C VAL A 757 -3.59 24.41 -7.14
N PRO A 758 -2.72 23.89 -6.25
CA PRO A 758 -2.77 22.50 -5.80
C PRO A 758 -4.13 22.10 -5.22
N LEU A 759 -4.75 22.95 -4.40
CA LEU A 759 -6.05 22.68 -3.78
C LEU A 759 -7.18 22.58 -4.81
N LEU A 760 -7.22 23.50 -5.79
CA LEU A 760 -8.24 23.48 -6.84
C LEU A 760 -8.09 22.27 -7.75
N LEU A 761 -6.85 21.93 -8.14
CA LEU A 761 -6.60 20.76 -8.98
C LEU A 761 -6.96 19.45 -8.25
N SER A 762 -6.59 19.33 -6.97
CA SER A 762 -6.95 18.16 -6.17
C SER A 762 -8.46 18.03 -6.03
N LEU A 763 -9.18 19.12 -5.74
CA LEU A 763 -10.65 19.12 -5.67
C LEU A 763 -11.31 18.65 -6.97
N LEU A 764 -10.87 19.16 -8.13
CA LEU A 764 -11.41 18.73 -9.43
C LEU A 764 -11.20 17.23 -9.69
N LEU A 765 -9.99 16.72 -9.43
CA LEU A 765 -9.68 15.30 -9.61
C LEU A 765 -10.42 14.42 -8.58
N SER A 766 -10.60 14.90 -7.35
CA SER A 766 -11.36 14.18 -6.31
C SER A 766 -12.83 14.06 -6.69
N ILE A 767 -13.47 15.11 -7.24
CA ILE A 767 -14.87 15.03 -7.71
C ILE A 767 -15.04 13.94 -8.77
N ILE A 768 -14.14 13.88 -9.75
CA ILE A 768 -14.18 12.85 -10.81
C ILE A 768 -14.01 11.45 -10.22
N THR A 769 -13.02 11.29 -9.32
CA THR A 769 -12.72 9.99 -8.71
C THR A 769 -13.88 9.50 -7.83
N ILE A 770 -14.51 10.38 -7.05
CA ILE A 770 -15.69 10.07 -6.22
C ILE A 770 -16.88 9.66 -7.09
N GLY A 771 -17.11 10.37 -8.20
CA GLY A 771 -18.16 9.99 -9.16
C GLY A 771 -17.98 8.56 -9.69
N ILE A 772 -16.73 8.18 -9.99
CA ILE A 772 -16.41 6.80 -10.38
C ILE A 772 -16.62 5.84 -9.20
N THR A 773 -16.19 6.18 -7.99
CA THR A 773 -16.44 5.35 -6.79
C THR A 773 -17.92 5.09 -6.56
N PHE A 774 -18.79 6.10 -6.71
CA PHE A 774 -20.25 5.92 -6.57
C PHE A 774 -20.82 4.99 -7.64
N HIS A 775 -20.33 5.10 -8.87
CA HIS A 775 -20.71 4.19 -9.95
C HIS A 775 -20.29 2.75 -9.65
N VAL A 776 -19.04 2.56 -9.24
CA VAL A 776 -18.45 1.23 -9.00
C VAL A 776 -19.03 0.55 -7.75
N ARG A 777 -19.36 1.31 -6.70
CA ARG A 777 -20.08 0.82 -5.50
C ARG A 777 -21.58 0.61 -5.74
N MET A 778 -22.11 0.93 -6.93
CA MET A 778 -23.55 0.86 -7.24
C MET A 778 -24.44 1.64 -6.26
N VAL A 779 -24.03 2.86 -5.92
CA VAL A 779 -24.75 3.72 -4.97
C VAL A 779 -26.01 4.30 -5.64
N SER A 780 -27.17 4.18 -4.99
CA SER A 780 -28.42 4.78 -5.46
C SER A 780 -28.38 6.31 -5.32
N ILE A 781 -29.25 7.03 -6.02
CA ILE A 781 -29.27 8.51 -5.99
C ILE A 781 -29.52 9.05 -4.57
N SER A 782 -30.42 8.43 -3.81
CA SER A 782 -30.72 8.83 -2.43
C SER A 782 -29.54 8.61 -1.49
N GLU A 783 -28.87 7.46 -1.61
CA GLU A 783 -27.66 7.17 -0.83
C GLU A 783 -26.51 8.11 -1.24
N ALA A 784 -26.36 8.42 -2.54
CA ALA A 784 -25.33 9.32 -3.03
C ALA A 784 -25.50 10.75 -2.49
N LEU A 785 -26.75 11.21 -2.32
CA LEU A 785 -27.03 12.49 -1.66
C LEU A 785 -26.65 12.44 -0.18
N TYR A 786 -27.06 11.41 0.54
CA TYR A 786 -26.74 11.28 1.97
C TYR A 786 -25.23 11.15 2.21
N PHE A 787 -24.57 10.22 1.51
CA PHE A 787 -23.12 10.05 1.53
C PHE A 787 -22.40 11.35 1.12
N GLY A 788 -22.88 12.02 0.06
CA GLY A 788 -22.37 13.30 -0.39
C GLY A 788 -22.38 14.38 0.69
N THR A 789 -23.41 14.45 1.54
CA THR A 789 -23.47 15.48 2.61
C THR A 789 -22.31 15.38 3.60
N TYR A 790 -21.90 14.16 3.99
CA TYR A 790 -20.75 13.94 4.86
C TYR A 790 -19.43 14.31 4.17
N ILE A 791 -19.25 13.92 2.90
CA ILE A 791 -18.07 14.30 2.11
C ILE A 791 -17.95 15.82 2.04
N PHE A 792 -19.03 16.52 1.64
CA PHE A 792 -19.05 17.97 1.54
C PHE A 792 -18.81 18.66 2.89
N GLY A 793 -19.40 18.15 3.97
CA GLY A 793 -19.16 18.66 5.33
C GLY A 793 -17.69 18.60 5.72
N LEU A 794 -17.04 17.44 5.52
CA LEU A 794 -15.62 17.25 5.80
C LEU A 794 -14.72 18.13 4.90
N TRP A 795 -15.09 18.28 3.63
CA TRP A 795 -14.38 19.18 2.70
C TRP A 795 -14.46 20.64 3.14
N ILE A 796 -15.63 21.12 3.56
CA ILE A 796 -15.80 22.51 4.03
C ILE A 796 -14.90 22.76 5.24
N ILE A 797 -14.90 21.85 6.23
CA ILE A 797 -14.05 21.96 7.42
C ILE A 797 -12.58 22.01 7.02
N TYR A 798 -12.15 21.11 6.13
CA TYR A 798 -10.76 21.06 5.67
C TYR A 798 -10.34 22.33 4.92
N ILE A 799 -11.13 22.76 3.93
CA ILE A 799 -10.85 23.96 3.14
C ILE A 799 -10.82 25.18 4.06
N PHE A 800 -11.71 25.27 5.05
CA PHE A 800 -11.70 26.32 6.05
C PHE A 800 -10.40 26.34 6.87
N ILE A 801 -9.93 25.18 7.34
CA ILE A 801 -8.64 25.05 8.04
C ILE A 801 -7.48 25.49 7.14
N GLN A 802 -7.48 25.08 5.87
CA GLN A 802 -6.43 25.47 4.91
C GLN A 802 -6.43 26.97 4.62
N ILE A 803 -7.61 27.59 4.47
CA ILE A 803 -7.74 29.04 4.31
C ILE A 803 -7.21 29.76 5.55
N LEU A 804 -7.60 29.33 6.75
CA LEU A 804 -7.16 29.95 8.01
C LEU A 804 -5.64 29.84 8.19
N LEU A 805 -5.06 28.68 7.83
CA LEU A 805 -3.61 28.46 7.84
C LEU A 805 -2.90 29.45 6.91
N VAL A 806 -3.36 29.55 5.67
CA VAL A 806 -2.77 30.44 4.66
C VAL A 806 -2.90 31.92 5.08
N LEU A 807 -4.02 32.32 5.66
CA LEU A 807 -4.23 33.66 6.22
C LEU A 807 -3.27 33.96 7.38
N ASN A 808 -3.05 33.01 8.29
CA ASN A 808 -2.12 33.18 9.41
C ASN A 808 -0.67 33.31 8.92
N ILE A 809 -0.26 32.52 7.94
CA ILE A 809 1.07 32.63 7.31
C ILE A 809 1.21 33.97 6.59
N SER A 810 0.19 34.41 5.85
CA SER A 810 0.13 35.74 5.23
C SER A 810 0.35 36.85 6.25
N LYS A 811 -0.41 36.85 7.36
CA LYS A 811 -0.26 37.83 8.45
C LYS A 811 1.16 37.86 9.01
N LYS A 812 1.74 36.68 9.28
CA LYS A 812 3.12 36.56 9.79
C LYS A 812 4.15 37.12 8.80
N ARG A 813 4.05 36.75 7.51
CA ARG A 813 4.91 37.26 6.44
C ARG A 813 4.87 38.78 6.35
N ILE A 814 3.67 39.36 6.41
CA ILE A 814 3.50 40.82 6.34
C ILE A 814 4.10 41.51 7.57
N LYS A 815 3.90 40.95 8.77
CA LYS A 815 4.50 41.50 10.00
C LYS A 815 6.03 41.48 9.93
N GLU A 816 6.62 40.38 9.47
CA GLU A 816 8.08 40.27 9.29
C GLU A 816 8.60 41.32 8.29
N LEU A 817 7.95 41.46 7.13
CA LEU A 817 8.29 42.47 6.11
C LEU A 817 8.24 43.91 6.66
N LEU A 818 7.19 44.25 7.41
CA LEU A 818 7.02 45.60 7.96
C LEU A 818 8.00 45.89 9.12
N SER A 819 8.35 44.88 9.92
CA SER A 819 9.23 45.06 11.08
C SER A 819 10.68 45.37 10.72
N HIS A 820 11.13 45.00 9.51
CA HIS A 820 12.48 45.28 9.03
C HIS A 820 12.60 46.66 8.39
N THR A 821 11.56 47.16 7.70
CA THR A 821 11.58 48.50 7.09
C THR A 821 11.75 49.67 8.08
N TRP A 822 11.55 49.44 9.38
CA TRP A 822 11.73 50.46 10.43
C TRP A 822 13.11 50.43 11.10
N ARG A 823 13.87 49.33 10.98
CA ARG A 823 15.12 49.16 11.72
C ARG A 823 16.35 49.73 10.99
N ASP A 824 16.23 49.99 9.69
CA ASP A 824 17.30 50.58 8.86
C ASP A 824 17.03 52.06 8.50
N LYS A 825 16.02 52.68 9.13
CA LYS A 825 15.68 54.12 8.98
C LYS A 825 15.79 54.93 10.27
N ALA A 826 16.25 54.31 11.35
CA ALA A 826 16.75 54.95 12.56
C ALA A 826 18.25 54.67 12.64
#